data_AF-A0A1I6L407-F1
#
_entry.id   AF-A0A1I6L407-F1
#
_cell.length_a   1.000
_cell.length_b   1.000
_cell.length_c   1.000
_cell.angle_alpha   90.00
_cell.angle_beta   90.00
_cell.angle_gamma   90.00
#
_symmetry.space_group_name_H-M   'P 1'
#
loop_
_entity.id
_entity.type
_entity.pdbx_description
1 polymer ?
#
loop_
_entity_poly.entity_id
_entity_poly.type
_entity_poly.pdbx_seq_one_letter_code
_entity_poly.pdbx_strand_id
1 'polypeptide(L)'
;MRPSKSTALNASLTLIAAAILAACGSDNDGPSTPSVTISGVVTAASFTPGSATDPTLAPAYYVGAKVCVDADGNGVCDAAEHPVVTDAQGRFSLTVPANAALIADIGTDATVSATGAKVASRDVLRASLDQVLDQAGQVVISPLSSEVQRLVEANGSSYAVEKQTVATRIGVSLDKVLADVNTVSGADQAAMLAESKALDNRFTYAITKLDRGDLYPDALAVPGGDPRLAGAANVSASTAPSGTDTRAKITFAQAQQAAFNLEGIPRYDHLFIVMLENKATLSIKGSPWAPKINALLASGNQLTSYYATGNPSEPNYTALGGADDFGITDDSQWNCDATGPNAIQDLPLPDKTQPGLASSPFNASCTQTAAVNHNIVGKPNLFNAIAAAGMTWRTYSESMNPGQDFRTDSVADAAVTAADNVYAPGTLNGNTAAVGNAALTLPMPAGLYKTKHHPGMAYQNVRSAPEFKYSNRTMGGGQWDANLKNSSAYAMPANYDVDQLGTDLASGKVGTLNFLVPDQCDDMHGISVVGKLAGGGTATASDCGSVANNVAPTAAANIITRGDNYVDALVKKIQASPLWKNPAKRVAIVLMFDEGNATSGFNSCCGWNVSNSAVSKPLVVDPKTGAVTVDASINNYTKGNRGHGQSIFGILTNQAGAPKGVSDGDAYSHFSFVRTLQDMFQLADPAVDASYMNRSKYTEKFIAANILNLPEYAGSADTHFDAVRAINHAWQAPASYTQKQSADVNTPAQIGADAVQTNVWALTK
;
A
#
# COMPACT_ATOMS: atom_id res chain seq x y z
N MET A 1 -31.19 26.22 -10.87
CA MET A 1 -31.80 25.03 -11.52
C MET A 1 -31.63 23.86 -10.56
N ARG A 2 -32.70 23.13 -10.25
CA ARG A 2 -32.72 22.04 -9.25
C ARG A 2 -31.75 20.90 -9.66
N PRO A 3 -31.00 20.27 -8.74
CA PRO A 3 -30.15 19.15 -9.09
C PRO A 3 -30.99 17.87 -9.21
N SER A 4 -30.67 17.09 -10.24
CA SER A 4 -31.23 15.77 -10.54
C SER A 4 -30.78 14.75 -9.50
N LYS A 5 -31.72 13.87 -9.12
CA LYS A 5 -31.57 12.78 -8.16
C LYS A 5 -30.50 11.76 -8.59
N SER A 6 -29.90 11.16 -7.57
CA SER A 6 -29.05 9.98 -7.62
C SER A 6 -29.64 8.86 -8.47
N THR A 7 -28.85 8.35 -9.41
CA THR A 7 -29.06 7.05 -10.03
C THR A 7 -28.83 5.98 -8.98
N ALA A 8 -29.93 5.46 -8.43
CA ALA A 8 -29.94 4.18 -7.75
C ALA A 8 -29.39 3.11 -8.70
N LEU A 9 -28.48 2.25 -8.20
CA LEU A 9 -28.13 1.00 -8.86
C LEU A 9 -29.42 0.19 -9.04
N ASN A 10 -30.00 0.21 -10.24
CA ASN A 10 -30.99 -0.78 -10.62
C ASN A 10 -30.25 -2.10 -10.79
N ALA A 11 -30.37 -2.96 -9.78
CA ALA A 11 -30.02 -4.37 -9.85
C ALA A 11 -30.78 -4.99 -11.04
N SER A 12 -30.08 -5.22 -12.14
CA SER A 12 -30.59 -6.05 -13.23
C SER A 12 -30.41 -7.50 -12.80
N LEU A 13 -31.30 -7.99 -11.93
CA LEU A 13 -31.49 -9.41 -11.72
C LEU A 13 -32.01 -10.01 -13.03
N THR A 14 -31.12 -10.57 -13.86
CA THR A 14 -31.54 -11.61 -14.80
C THR A 14 -31.72 -12.91 -14.04
N LEU A 15 -32.76 -12.96 -13.21
CA LEU A 15 -33.42 -14.20 -12.80
C LEU A 15 -34.17 -14.73 -14.02
N ILE A 16 -33.60 -15.70 -14.74
CA ILE A 16 -34.45 -16.60 -15.53
C ILE A 16 -34.99 -17.63 -14.55
N ALA A 17 -36.08 -17.26 -13.85
CA ALA A 17 -36.96 -18.22 -13.21
C ALA A 17 -37.68 -19.01 -14.31
N ALA A 18 -37.25 -20.24 -14.57
CA ALA A 18 -38.02 -21.16 -15.39
C ALA A 18 -39.28 -21.56 -14.60
N ALA A 19 -40.41 -20.91 -14.91
CA ALA A 19 -41.72 -21.32 -14.44
C ALA A 19 -42.09 -22.67 -15.08
N ILE A 20 -42.18 -23.74 -14.29
CA ILE A 20 -42.77 -25.00 -14.75
C ILE A 20 -44.21 -25.09 -14.21
N LEU A 21 -45.13 -25.01 -15.16
CA LEU A 21 -46.57 -25.11 -15.01
C LEU A 21 -46.94 -26.55 -14.60
N ALA A 22 -47.65 -26.72 -13.49
CA ALA A 22 -48.27 -27.98 -13.11
C ALA A 22 -49.41 -28.31 -14.08
N ALA A 23 -49.26 -29.39 -14.86
CA ALA A 23 -50.35 -30.00 -15.60
C ALA A 23 -50.60 -31.40 -15.04
N CYS A 24 -51.72 -31.55 -14.31
CA CYS A 24 -52.30 -32.86 -14.02
C CYS A 24 -52.83 -33.44 -15.34
N GLY A 25 -52.24 -34.54 -15.79
CA GLY A 25 -52.71 -35.31 -16.93
C GLY A 25 -51.99 -36.66 -16.96
N SER A 26 -52.70 -37.70 -16.57
CA SER A 26 -52.27 -39.09 -16.67
C SER A 26 -52.06 -39.45 -18.15
N ASP A 27 -50.83 -39.82 -18.53
CA ASP A 27 -50.54 -40.91 -19.47
C ASP A 27 -49.03 -41.19 -19.50
N ASN A 28 -48.68 -42.49 -19.51
CA ASN A 28 -47.33 -43.03 -19.44
C ASN A 28 -46.59 -42.83 -20.77
N ASP A 29 -45.87 -41.72 -20.88
CA ASP A 29 -44.59 -41.52 -21.59
C ASP A 29 -44.31 -40.01 -21.56
N GLY A 30 -43.79 -39.54 -20.43
CA GLY A 30 -43.50 -38.12 -20.24
C GLY A 30 -42.40 -37.67 -21.21
N PRO A 31 -42.51 -36.49 -21.86
CA PRO A 31 -41.40 -35.94 -22.62
C PRO A 31 -40.22 -35.77 -21.66
N SER A 32 -39.05 -36.34 -22.00
CA SER A 32 -37.83 -36.09 -21.25
C SER A 32 -37.66 -34.57 -21.13
N THR A 33 -37.76 -34.03 -19.92
CA THR A 33 -37.41 -32.63 -19.69
C THR A 33 -36.00 -32.43 -20.21
N PRO A 34 -35.77 -31.47 -21.13
CA PRO A 34 -34.43 -31.19 -21.63
C PRO A 34 -33.51 -30.95 -20.43
N SER A 35 -32.38 -31.64 -20.38
CA SER A 35 -31.35 -31.43 -19.37
C SER A 35 -30.01 -31.28 -20.06
N VAL A 36 -29.15 -30.48 -19.44
CA VAL A 36 -27.79 -30.23 -19.90
C VAL A 36 -26.84 -30.62 -18.77
N THR A 37 -25.77 -31.32 -19.13
CA THR A 37 -24.67 -31.61 -18.21
C THR A 37 -23.58 -30.58 -18.42
N ILE A 38 -23.29 -29.82 -17.36
CA ILE A 38 -22.20 -28.87 -17.30
C ILE A 38 -21.06 -29.53 -16.51
N SER A 39 -19.90 -29.67 -17.15
CA SER A 39 -18.71 -30.24 -16.53
C SER A 39 -17.58 -29.24 -16.53
N GLY A 40 -16.62 -29.43 -15.62
CA GLY A 40 -15.56 -28.46 -15.44
C GLY A 40 -14.61 -28.78 -14.30
N VAL A 41 -13.81 -27.79 -13.93
CA VAL A 41 -12.86 -27.84 -12.81
C VAL A 41 -12.98 -26.60 -11.92
N VAL A 42 -12.64 -26.76 -10.65
CA VAL A 42 -12.45 -25.65 -9.71
C VAL A 42 -10.95 -25.52 -9.40
N THR A 43 -10.32 -24.48 -9.93
CA THR A 43 -8.86 -24.29 -9.82
C THR A 43 -8.47 -23.49 -8.59
N ALA A 44 -7.28 -23.75 -8.05
CA ALA A 44 -6.70 -23.03 -6.93
C ALA A 44 -5.26 -22.57 -7.26
N ALA A 45 -4.76 -21.59 -6.51
CA ALA A 45 -3.34 -21.22 -6.50
C ALA A 45 -2.74 -21.60 -5.15
N SER A 46 -1.77 -22.51 -5.16
CA SER A 46 -1.04 -22.91 -3.95
C SER A 46 0.11 -21.96 -3.69
N PHE A 47 0.14 -21.35 -2.50
CA PHE A 47 1.19 -20.43 -2.07
C PHE A 47 2.09 -21.08 -1.02
N THR A 48 3.40 -20.99 -1.23
CA THR A 48 4.41 -21.40 -0.24
C THR A 48 5.14 -20.17 0.31
N PRO A 49 4.99 -19.84 1.61
CA PRO A 49 5.69 -18.72 2.24
C PRO A 49 7.22 -18.88 2.26
N GLY A 50 7.95 -17.76 2.35
CA GLY A 50 9.39 -17.75 2.60
C GLY A 50 10.27 -17.96 1.37
N SER A 51 9.98 -17.28 0.26
CA SER A 51 10.81 -17.31 -0.95
C SER A 51 11.97 -16.32 -0.85
N ALA A 52 13.17 -16.70 -1.29
CA ALA A 52 14.30 -15.77 -1.41
C ALA A 52 14.15 -14.79 -2.58
N THR A 53 13.13 -14.94 -3.42
CA THR A 53 12.86 -14.10 -4.59
C THR A 53 11.39 -13.69 -4.65
N ASP A 54 10.72 -13.88 -5.79
CA ASP A 54 9.28 -13.69 -5.90
C ASP A 54 8.51 -14.84 -5.21
N PRO A 55 7.25 -14.63 -4.80
CA PRO A 55 6.41 -15.65 -4.17
C PRO A 55 6.38 -16.97 -4.94
N THR A 56 6.50 -18.08 -4.21
CA THR A 56 6.40 -19.41 -4.79
C THR A 56 4.93 -19.79 -4.93
N LEU A 57 4.43 -19.76 -6.16
CA LEU A 57 3.05 -20.09 -6.52
C LEU A 57 3.03 -21.31 -7.45
N ALA A 58 2.13 -22.25 -7.17
CA ALA A 58 1.91 -23.44 -7.99
C ALA A 58 0.43 -23.60 -8.34
N PRO A 59 0.11 -24.10 -9.55
CA PRO A 59 -1.26 -24.41 -9.91
C PRO A 59 -1.78 -25.59 -9.07
N ALA A 60 -3.06 -25.55 -8.71
CA ALA A 60 -3.72 -26.59 -7.94
C ALA A 60 -5.21 -26.66 -8.28
N TYR A 61 -5.92 -27.55 -7.58
CA TYR A 61 -7.38 -27.68 -7.61
C TYR A 61 -7.94 -27.62 -6.20
N TYR A 62 -9.18 -27.15 -6.07
CA TYR A 62 -9.98 -27.38 -4.87
C TYR A 62 -10.65 -28.75 -4.95
N VAL A 63 -10.36 -29.61 -3.98
CA VAL A 63 -10.92 -30.97 -3.84
C VAL A 63 -11.97 -30.96 -2.75
N GLY A 64 -13.16 -31.48 -3.01
CA GLY A 64 -14.25 -31.50 -2.03
C GLY A 64 -15.09 -30.21 -1.97
N ALA A 65 -14.85 -29.24 -2.85
CA ALA A 65 -15.70 -28.06 -3.03
C ALA A 65 -17.05 -28.45 -3.65
N LYS A 66 -18.13 -27.78 -3.24
CA LYS A 66 -19.47 -27.96 -3.79
C LYS A 66 -19.68 -27.05 -5.00
N VAL A 67 -20.35 -27.54 -6.04
CA VAL A 67 -20.70 -26.77 -7.23
C VAL A 67 -22.19 -26.88 -7.49
N CYS A 68 -22.86 -25.75 -7.71
CA CYS A 68 -24.30 -25.65 -7.88
C CYS A 68 -24.71 -24.43 -8.71
N VAL A 69 -26.00 -24.35 -9.05
CA VAL A 69 -26.67 -23.13 -9.50
C VAL A 69 -27.24 -22.46 -8.26
N ASP A 70 -26.65 -21.33 -7.86
CA ASP A 70 -27.09 -20.50 -6.73
C ASP A 70 -28.39 -19.77 -7.09
N ALA A 71 -29.52 -20.39 -6.80
CA ALA A 71 -30.83 -19.98 -7.29
C ALA A 71 -31.42 -18.82 -6.48
N ASP A 72 -31.05 -18.70 -5.20
CA ASP A 72 -31.51 -17.63 -4.32
C ASP A 72 -30.48 -16.48 -4.15
N GLY A 73 -29.27 -16.66 -4.68
CA GLY A 73 -28.21 -15.65 -4.72
C GLY A 73 -27.55 -15.44 -3.36
N ASN A 74 -27.63 -16.43 -2.45
CA ASN A 74 -27.07 -16.35 -1.12
C ASN A 74 -25.57 -16.74 -1.06
N GLY A 75 -25.02 -17.25 -2.17
CA GLY A 75 -23.63 -17.68 -2.28
C GLY A 75 -23.32 -18.99 -1.57
N VAL A 76 -24.31 -19.82 -1.23
CA VAL A 76 -24.20 -21.12 -0.55
C VAL A 76 -24.76 -22.18 -1.46
N CYS A 77 -24.10 -23.34 -1.56
CA CYS A 77 -24.67 -24.47 -2.27
C CYS A 77 -25.61 -25.28 -1.37
N ASP A 78 -26.89 -24.91 -1.41
CA ASP A 78 -27.95 -25.49 -0.58
C ASP A 78 -28.39 -26.87 -1.06
N ALA A 79 -28.96 -27.68 -0.16
CA ALA A 79 -29.44 -29.02 -0.51
C ALA A 79 -30.50 -29.00 -1.63
N ALA A 80 -31.33 -27.94 -1.68
CA ALA A 80 -32.36 -27.76 -2.71
C ALA A 80 -31.77 -27.46 -4.10
N GLU A 81 -30.50 -27.05 -4.17
CA GLU A 81 -29.79 -26.73 -5.41
C GLU A 81 -29.03 -27.92 -5.97
N HIS A 82 -29.13 -29.08 -5.30
CA HIS A 82 -28.55 -30.36 -5.72
C HIS A 82 -27.04 -30.26 -6.05
N PRO A 83 -26.21 -29.76 -5.12
CA PRO A 83 -24.80 -29.55 -5.39
C PRO A 83 -24.07 -30.87 -5.67
N VAL A 84 -23.10 -30.79 -6.56
CA VAL A 84 -22.11 -31.84 -6.79
C VAL A 84 -20.79 -31.49 -6.12
N VAL A 85 -19.96 -32.49 -5.82
CA VAL A 85 -18.69 -32.29 -5.14
C VAL A 85 -17.54 -32.57 -6.10
N THR A 86 -16.51 -31.72 -6.04
CA THR A 86 -15.31 -31.86 -6.85
C THR A 86 -14.46 -33.07 -6.44
N ASP A 87 -13.93 -33.78 -7.43
CA ASP A 87 -13.03 -34.94 -7.22
C ASP A 87 -11.58 -34.52 -6.90
N ALA A 88 -10.67 -35.50 -6.85
CA ALA A 88 -9.25 -35.28 -6.55
C ALA A 88 -8.51 -34.43 -7.59
N GLN A 89 -9.08 -34.25 -8.78
CA GLN A 89 -8.59 -33.37 -9.84
C GLN A 89 -9.43 -32.10 -9.96
N GLY A 90 -10.23 -31.77 -8.92
CA GLY A 90 -11.10 -30.61 -8.90
C GLY A 90 -12.29 -30.69 -9.86
N ARG A 91 -12.57 -31.84 -10.46
CA ARG A 91 -13.56 -31.97 -11.52
C ARG A 91 -14.96 -32.09 -10.95
N PHE A 92 -15.93 -31.48 -11.64
CA PHE A 92 -17.35 -31.63 -11.34
C PHE A 92 -18.14 -31.98 -12.61
N SER A 93 -19.33 -32.54 -12.42
CA SER A 93 -20.31 -32.82 -13.47
C SER A 93 -21.71 -32.60 -12.91
N LEU A 94 -22.37 -31.52 -13.32
CA LEU A 94 -23.66 -31.08 -12.81
C LEU A 94 -24.73 -31.18 -13.91
N THR A 95 -25.86 -31.83 -13.61
CA THR A 95 -26.99 -31.93 -14.55
C THR A 95 -28.10 -30.99 -14.14
N VAL A 96 -28.46 -30.06 -15.02
CA VAL A 96 -29.47 -29.01 -14.78
C VAL A 96 -30.46 -28.91 -15.95
N PRO A 97 -31.63 -28.27 -15.77
CA PRO A 97 -32.63 -28.13 -16.85
C PRO A 97 -32.14 -27.31 -18.06
N ALA A 98 -31.21 -26.38 -17.86
CA ALA A 98 -30.61 -25.56 -18.91
C ALA A 98 -29.25 -25.03 -18.44
N ASN A 99 -28.43 -24.53 -19.37
CA ASN A 99 -27.20 -23.82 -19.01
C ASN A 99 -27.51 -22.65 -18.05
N ALA A 100 -26.71 -22.52 -17.00
CA ALA A 100 -26.89 -21.53 -15.94
C ALA A 100 -25.53 -21.03 -15.45
N ALA A 101 -25.51 -19.88 -14.78
CA ALA A 101 -24.35 -19.45 -14.01
C ALA A 101 -24.10 -20.42 -12.85
N LEU A 102 -22.83 -20.59 -12.48
CA LEU A 102 -22.40 -21.53 -11.46
C LEU A 102 -21.65 -20.82 -10.34
N ILE A 103 -21.75 -21.35 -9.13
CA ILE A 103 -20.83 -21.07 -8.04
C ILE A 103 -20.08 -22.33 -7.62
N ALA A 104 -18.88 -22.15 -7.07
CA ALA A 104 -18.18 -23.15 -6.28
C ALA A 104 -18.14 -22.67 -4.83
N ASP A 105 -18.88 -23.32 -3.94
CA ASP A 105 -18.89 -23.10 -2.49
C ASP A 105 -17.81 -23.96 -1.82
N ILE A 106 -16.71 -23.32 -1.46
CA ILE A 106 -15.48 -23.94 -0.99
C ILE A 106 -15.44 -23.83 0.53
N GLY A 107 -16.02 -24.82 1.21
CA GLY A 107 -16.00 -24.91 2.67
C GLY A 107 -14.63 -25.31 3.23
N THR A 108 -14.46 -25.17 4.55
CA THR A 108 -13.21 -25.53 5.27
C THR A 108 -12.90 -27.04 5.29
N ASP A 109 -13.82 -27.87 4.81
CA ASP A 109 -13.59 -29.30 4.58
C ASP A 109 -13.00 -29.62 3.20
N ALA A 110 -13.03 -28.67 2.27
CA ALA A 110 -12.30 -28.77 1.02
C ALA A 110 -10.79 -28.71 1.27
N THR A 111 -10.00 -29.23 0.32
CA THR A 111 -8.54 -29.24 0.37
C THR A 111 -7.92 -28.71 -0.92
N VAL A 112 -6.69 -28.25 -0.84
CA VAL A 112 -5.89 -27.84 -2.01
C VAL A 112 -5.05 -29.02 -2.48
N SER A 113 -5.24 -29.46 -3.73
CA SER A 113 -4.63 -30.70 -4.25
C SER A 113 -3.09 -30.73 -4.18
N ALA A 114 -2.44 -29.58 -4.32
CA ALA A 114 -0.98 -29.47 -4.28
C ALA A 114 -0.36 -29.73 -2.90
N THR A 115 -1.11 -29.47 -1.82
CA THR A 115 -0.59 -29.58 -0.44
C THR A 115 -1.37 -30.58 0.42
N GLY A 116 -2.57 -30.96 0.01
CA GLY A 116 -3.53 -31.70 0.84
C GLY A 116 -4.05 -30.91 2.05
N ALA A 117 -3.71 -29.62 2.16
CA ALA A 117 -4.13 -28.79 3.28
C ALA A 117 -5.61 -28.44 3.15
N LYS A 118 -6.32 -28.43 4.29
CA LYS A 118 -7.68 -27.90 4.37
C LYS A 118 -7.70 -26.41 4.06
N VAL A 119 -8.76 -25.96 3.41
CA VAL A 119 -9.01 -24.54 3.19
C VAL A 119 -9.26 -23.87 4.56
N ALA A 120 -8.52 -22.79 4.84
CA ALA A 120 -8.51 -22.16 6.16
C ALA A 120 -9.79 -21.36 6.48
N SER A 121 -10.47 -20.86 5.46
CA SER A 121 -11.70 -20.06 5.57
C SER A 121 -12.56 -20.29 4.34
N ARG A 122 -13.88 -20.21 4.49
CA ARG A 122 -14.80 -20.44 3.38
C ARG A 122 -14.57 -19.42 2.25
N ASP A 123 -14.60 -19.89 1.01
CA ASP A 123 -14.50 -19.07 -0.20
C ASP A 123 -15.61 -19.46 -1.20
N VAL A 124 -15.99 -18.53 -2.08
CA VAL A 124 -17.00 -18.77 -3.11
C VAL A 124 -16.57 -18.13 -4.42
N LEU A 125 -16.38 -18.98 -5.43
CA LEU A 125 -15.97 -18.58 -6.77
C LEU A 125 -17.13 -18.74 -7.75
N ARG A 126 -17.12 -18.00 -8.86
CA ARG A 126 -18.24 -17.92 -9.81
C ARG A 126 -17.80 -18.13 -11.25
N ALA A 127 -18.70 -18.67 -12.06
CA ALA A 127 -18.65 -18.63 -13.52
C ALA A 127 -19.99 -18.12 -14.05
N SER A 128 -19.95 -17.11 -14.93
CA SER A 128 -21.16 -16.51 -15.51
C SER A 128 -21.83 -17.46 -16.50
N LEU A 129 -23.10 -17.22 -16.82
CA LEU A 129 -23.79 -17.96 -17.89
C LEU A 129 -23.05 -17.82 -19.22
N ASP A 130 -22.62 -16.60 -19.57
CA ASP A 130 -21.88 -16.33 -20.80
C ASP A 130 -20.57 -17.12 -20.86
N GLN A 131 -19.87 -17.28 -19.73
CA GLN A 131 -18.68 -18.13 -19.65
C GLN A 131 -19.02 -19.61 -19.86
N VAL A 132 -20.09 -20.11 -19.24
CA VAL A 132 -20.52 -21.50 -19.40
C VAL A 132 -20.81 -21.81 -20.87
N LEU A 133 -21.44 -20.86 -21.57
CA LEU A 133 -21.71 -20.96 -23.00
C LEU A 133 -20.42 -20.89 -23.84
N ASP A 134 -19.49 -19.99 -23.49
CA ASP A 134 -18.19 -19.82 -24.17
C ASP A 134 -17.28 -21.08 -24.05
N GLN A 135 -17.30 -21.74 -22.90
CA GLN A 135 -16.41 -22.89 -22.61
C GLN A 135 -16.98 -24.26 -22.99
N ALA A 136 -18.20 -24.32 -23.55
CA ALA A 136 -18.80 -25.49 -24.19
C ALA A 136 -18.64 -26.83 -23.42
N GLY A 137 -18.81 -26.81 -22.10
CA GLY A 137 -18.77 -28.02 -21.24
C GLY A 137 -17.41 -28.35 -20.61
N GLN A 138 -16.42 -27.46 -20.70
CA GLN A 138 -15.17 -27.51 -19.92
C GLN A 138 -15.03 -26.23 -19.06
N VAL A 139 -15.99 -26.02 -18.17
CA VAL A 139 -16.08 -24.77 -17.39
C VAL A 139 -14.96 -24.70 -16.36
N VAL A 140 -14.28 -23.56 -16.28
CA VAL A 140 -13.23 -23.31 -15.27
C VAL A 140 -13.74 -22.29 -14.26
N ILE A 141 -14.02 -22.75 -13.03
CA ILE A 141 -14.34 -21.86 -11.91
C ILE A 141 -13.04 -21.52 -11.19
N SER A 142 -12.70 -20.23 -11.14
CA SER A 142 -11.42 -19.73 -10.64
C SER A 142 -11.59 -18.32 -10.03
N PRO A 143 -10.60 -17.81 -9.30
CA PRO A 143 -10.59 -16.40 -8.91
C PRO A 143 -10.69 -15.45 -10.12
N LEU A 144 -10.07 -15.79 -11.26
CA LEU A 144 -10.13 -14.97 -12.48
C LEU A 144 -11.54 -14.95 -13.09
N SER A 145 -12.27 -16.06 -13.10
CA SER A 145 -13.66 -16.09 -13.58
C SER A 145 -14.59 -15.27 -12.67
N SER A 146 -14.38 -15.35 -11.35
CA SER A 146 -15.08 -14.51 -10.38
C SER A 146 -14.83 -13.03 -10.62
N GLU A 147 -13.57 -12.64 -10.90
CA GLU A 147 -13.22 -11.24 -11.18
C GLU A 147 -13.86 -10.73 -12.47
N VAL A 148 -13.90 -11.54 -13.53
CA VAL A 148 -14.60 -11.17 -14.76
C VAL A 148 -16.08 -10.91 -14.49
N GLN A 149 -16.76 -11.82 -13.78
CA GLN A 149 -18.17 -11.64 -13.44
C GLN A 149 -18.40 -10.43 -12.52
N ARG A 150 -17.54 -10.23 -11.52
CA ARG A 150 -17.61 -9.07 -10.62
C ARG A 150 -17.45 -7.76 -11.39
N LEU A 151 -16.54 -7.70 -12.37
CA LEU A 151 -16.33 -6.52 -13.21
C LEU A 151 -17.52 -6.24 -14.14
N VAL A 152 -18.17 -7.29 -14.68
CA VAL A 152 -19.40 -7.14 -15.47
C VAL A 152 -20.47 -6.43 -14.64
N GLU A 153 -20.66 -6.87 -13.40
CA GLU A 153 -21.60 -6.26 -12.45
C GLU A 153 -21.20 -4.84 -12.05
N ALA A 154 -19.91 -4.62 -11.78
CA ALA A 154 -19.40 -3.32 -11.33
C ALA A 154 -19.49 -2.24 -12.42
N ASN A 155 -19.22 -2.61 -13.67
CA ASN A 155 -19.13 -1.67 -14.79
C ASN A 155 -20.41 -1.61 -15.63
N GLY A 156 -21.38 -2.51 -15.40
CA GLY A 156 -22.55 -2.65 -16.27
C GLY A 156 -22.16 -3.03 -17.70
N SER A 157 -21.18 -3.93 -17.84
CA SER A 157 -20.49 -4.26 -19.09
C SER A 157 -20.89 -5.67 -19.59
N SER A 158 -20.09 -6.29 -20.46
CA SER A 158 -20.31 -7.65 -20.96
C SER A 158 -19.15 -8.59 -20.61
N TYR A 159 -19.43 -9.89 -20.54
CA TYR A 159 -18.42 -10.92 -20.31
C TYR A 159 -17.22 -10.80 -21.26
N ALA A 160 -17.46 -10.59 -22.55
CA ALA A 160 -16.40 -10.47 -23.56
C ALA A 160 -15.48 -9.26 -23.30
N VAL A 161 -16.06 -8.12 -22.90
CA VAL A 161 -15.28 -6.92 -22.56
C VAL A 161 -14.44 -7.16 -21.32
N GLU A 162 -15.03 -7.68 -20.24
CA GLU A 162 -14.29 -7.83 -18.98
C GLU A 162 -13.28 -9.00 -19.00
N LYS A 163 -13.53 -10.06 -19.78
CA LYS A 163 -12.53 -11.08 -20.09
C LYS A 163 -11.31 -10.47 -20.77
N GLN A 164 -11.50 -9.58 -21.75
CA GLN A 164 -10.42 -8.84 -22.40
C GLN A 164 -9.75 -7.86 -21.44
N THR A 165 -10.50 -7.16 -20.58
CA THR A 165 -9.96 -6.25 -19.56
C THR A 165 -9.02 -7.01 -18.62
N VAL A 166 -9.45 -8.15 -18.07
CA VAL A 166 -8.62 -8.97 -17.16
C VAL A 166 -7.39 -9.49 -17.89
N ALA A 167 -7.53 -10.04 -19.11
CA ALA A 167 -6.40 -10.52 -19.91
C ALA A 167 -5.34 -9.44 -20.12
N THR A 168 -5.79 -8.24 -20.52
CA THR A 168 -4.93 -7.07 -20.73
C THR A 168 -4.28 -6.61 -19.42
N ARG A 169 -5.03 -6.59 -18.31
CA ARG A 169 -4.54 -6.16 -16.99
C ARG A 169 -3.42 -7.06 -16.49
N ILE A 170 -3.51 -8.38 -16.67
CA ILE A 170 -2.48 -9.30 -16.17
C ILE A 170 -1.43 -9.67 -17.22
N GLY A 171 -1.61 -9.26 -18.47
CA GLY A 171 -0.66 -9.53 -19.55
C GLY A 171 -0.69 -10.97 -20.05
N VAL A 172 -1.88 -11.61 -20.01
CA VAL A 172 -2.11 -13.00 -20.45
C VAL A 172 -2.90 -12.99 -21.75
N SER A 173 -2.66 -13.97 -22.62
CA SER A 173 -3.44 -14.10 -23.86
C SER A 173 -4.93 -14.36 -23.59
N LEU A 174 -5.80 -13.80 -24.42
CA LEU A 174 -7.26 -13.84 -24.21
C LEU A 174 -7.82 -15.27 -24.16
N ASP A 175 -7.23 -16.19 -24.92
CA ASP A 175 -7.61 -17.61 -24.96
C ASP A 175 -7.23 -18.36 -23.67
N LYS A 176 -6.23 -17.87 -22.92
CA LYS A 176 -5.72 -18.52 -21.70
C LYS A 176 -6.24 -17.93 -20.40
N VAL A 177 -6.68 -16.66 -20.39
CA VAL A 177 -7.01 -15.93 -19.15
C VAL A 177 -8.05 -16.63 -18.25
N LEU A 178 -8.95 -17.43 -18.82
CA LEU A 178 -9.93 -18.25 -18.09
C LEU A 178 -9.75 -19.76 -18.34
N ALA A 179 -8.60 -20.18 -18.88
CA ALA A 179 -8.27 -21.59 -19.05
C ALA A 179 -7.88 -22.23 -17.71
N ASP A 180 -7.84 -23.55 -17.67
CA ASP A 180 -7.34 -24.27 -16.51
C ASP A 180 -5.84 -23.97 -16.34
N VAL A 181 -5.52 -23.23 -15.27
CA VAL A 181 -4.16 -22.79 -14.96
C VAL A 181 -3.18 -23.95 -14.79
N ASN A 182 -3.65 -25.17 -14.50
CA ASN A 182 -2.82 -26.38 -14.41
C ASN A 182 -2.33 -26.86 -15.79
N THR A 183 -2.97 -26.40 -16.87
CA THR A 183 -2.61 -26.75 -18.26
C THR A 183 -1.84 -25.62 -18.98
N VAL A 184 -1.87 -24.41 -18.42
CA VAL A 184 -1.07 -23.27 -18.89
C VAL A 184 0.36 -23.42 -18.38
N SER A 185 1.36 -22.81 -19.03
CA SER A 185 2.76 -22.82 -18.58
C SER A 185 3.47 -21.50 -18.87
N GLY A 186 4.63 -21.29 -18.25
CA GLY A 186 5.49 -20.12 -18.51
C GLY A 186 4.93 -18.82 -17.93
N ALA A 187 5.15 -17.71 -18.66
CA ALA A 187 4.80 -16.36 -18.19
C ALA A 187 3.28 -16.19 -17.98
N ASP A 188 2.45 -16.78 -18.85
CA ASP A 188 0.99 -16.71 -18.71
C ASP A 188 0.53 -17.38 -17.40
N GLN A 189 1.04 -18.58 -17.12
CA GLN A 189 0.71 -19.31 -15.89
C GLN A 189 1.16 -18.53 -14.64
N ALA A 190 2.38 -17.98 -14.67
CA ALA A 190 2.90 -17.19 -13.57
C ALA A 190 2.03 -15.95 -13.30
N ALA A 191 1.61 -15.23 -14.34
CA ALA A 191 0.74 -14.07 -14.22
C ALA A 191 -0.67 -14.44 -13.73
N MET A 192 -1.24 -15.54 -14.23
CA MET A 192 -2.52 -16.06 -13.77
C MET A 192 -2.48 -16.45 -12.30
N LEU A 193 -1.43 -17.16 -11.84
CA LEU A 193 -1.28 -17.58 -10.45
C LEU A 193 -1.08 -16.38 -9.51
N ALA A 194 -0.25 -15.41 -9.91
CA ALA A 194 -0.02 -14.19 -9.13
C ALA A 194 -1.32 -13.41 -8.90
N GLU A 195 -2.11 -13.18 -9.97
CA GLU A 195 -3.39 -12.51 -9.84
C GLU A 195 -4.41 -13.37 -9.08
N SER A 196 -4.47 -14.68 -9.35
CA SER A 196 -5.41 -15.58 -8.68
C SER A 196 -5.18 -15.60 -7.18
N LYS A 197 -3.93 -15.57 -6.70
CA LYS A 197 -3.66 -15.54 -5.26
C LYS A 197 -4.12 -14.24 -4.60
N ALA A 198 -3.90 -13.09 -5.24
CA ALA A 198 -4.38 -11.82 -4.73
C ALA A 198 -5.92 -11.73 -4.73
N LEU A 199 -6.58 -12.31 -5.75
CA LEU A 199 -8.02 -12.40 -5.85
C LEU A 199 -8.63 -13.36 -4.81
N ASP A 200 -8.02 -14.52 -4.60
CA ASP A 200 -8.42 -15.53 -3.62
C ASP A 200 -8.50 -14.96 -2.20
N ASN A 201 -7.51 -14.15 -1.79
CA ASN A 201 -7.55 -13.44 -0.51
C ASN A 201 -8.78 -12.50 -0.40
N ARG A 202 -9.11 -11.79 -1.49
CA ARG A 202 -10.26 -10.85 -1.52
C ARG A 202 -11.59 -11.57 -1.57
N PHE A 203 -11.72 -12.67 -2.31
CA PHE A 203 -12.97 -13.43 -2.34
C PHE A 203 -13.20 -14.16 -1.02
N THR A 204 -12.17 -14.74 -0.42
CA THR A 204 -12.23 -15.26 0.96
C THR A 204 -12.68 -14.17 1.93
N TYR A 205 -12.15 -12.95 1.78
CA TYR A 205 -12.59 -11.81 2.58
C TYR A 205 -14.04 -11.43 2.34
N ALA A 206 -14.49 -11.37 1.08
CA ALA A 206 -15.88 -11.12 0.73
C ALA A 206 -16.82 -12.09 1.45
N ILE A 207 -16.50 -13.39 1.43
CA ILE A 207 -17.33 -14.41 2.08
C ILE A 207 -17.27 -14.29 3.60
N THR A 208 -16.12 -13.93 4.17
CA THR A 208 -16.02 -13.62 5.60
C THR A 208 -16.98 -12.49 6.01
N LYS A 209 -17.09 -11.42 5.20
CA LYS A 209 -18.05 -10.33 5.46
C LYS A 209 -19.50 -10.80 5.35
N LEU A 210 -19.79 -11.61 4.33
CA LEU A 210 -21.12 -12.15 4.07
C LEU A 210 -21.59 -13.04 5.22
N ASP A 211 -20.78 -14.03 5.60
CA ASP A 211 -21.09 -15.01 6.64
C ASP A 211 -21.26 -14.35 8.02
N ARG A 212 -20.51 -13.28 8.29
CA ARG A 212 -20.64 -12.47 9.51
C ARG A 212 -21.87 -11.56 9.51
N GLY A 213 -22.50 -11.34 8.34
CA GLY A 213 -23.64 -10.44 8.18
C GLY A 213 -23.25 -8.97 8.30
N ASP A 214 -22.08 -8.59 7.80
CA ASP A 214 -21.58 -7.22 7.80
C ASP A 214 -22.55 -6.25 7.12
N LEU A 215 -22.47 -4.96 7.48
CA LEU A 215 -23.24 -3.91 6.84
C LEU A 215 -22.47 -3.27 5.68
N TYR A 216 -23.18 -2.87 4.63
CA TYR A 216 -22.61 -2.23 3.44
C TYR A 216 -23.15 -0.80 3.21
N PRO A 217 -22.30 0.18 2.82
CA PRO A 217 -20.84 0.08 2.72
C PRO A 217 -20.16 -0.06 4.09
N ASP A 218 -18.84 -0.25 4.11
CA ASP A 218 -18.06 -0.25 5.35
C ASP A 218 -18.29 1.04 6.15
N ALA A 219 -18.17 0.95 7.48
CA ALA A 219 -18.55 2.05 8.36
C ALA A 219 -17.80 3.35 8.07
N LEU A 220 -16.50 3.26 7.82
CA LEU A 220 -15.66 4.41 7.50
C LEU A 220 -15.75 4.85 6.03
N ALA A 221 -16.52 4.16 5.19
CA ALA A 221 -16.81 4.54 3.81
C ALA A 221 -18.13 5.32 3.65
N VAL A 222 -18.86 5.56 4.74
CA VAL A 222 -20.16 6.23 4.69
C VAL A 222 -19.97 7.74 4.51
N PRO A 223 -20.65 8.36 3.51
CA PRO A 223 -20.68 9.81 3.40
C PRO A 223 -21.22 10.46 4.67
N GLY A 224 -20.44 11.35 5.27
CA GLY A 224 -20.77 11.99 6.55
C GLY A 224 -20.05 11.39 7.76
N GLY A 225 -19.25 10.34 7.57
CA GLY A 225 -18.42 9.71 8.62
C GLY A 225 -19.02 8.43 9.21
N ASP A 226 -18.31 7.83 10.18
CA ASP A 226 -18.67 6.54 10.77
C ASP A 226 -19.98 6.59 11.57
N PRO A 227 -21.09 6.01 11.07
CA PRO A 227 -22.40 6.12 11.71
C PRO A 227 -22.44 5.42 13.08
N ARG A 228 -21.46 4.57 13.41
CA ARG A 228 -21.35 3.91 14.72
C ARG A 228 -21.00 4.89 15.85
N LEU A 229 -20.57 6.10 15.52
CA LEU A 229 -20.18 7.13 16.48
C LEU A 229 -21.35 7.96 16.99
N ALA A 230 -22.52 7.89 16.33
CA ALA A 230 -23.70 8.65 16.73
C ALA A 230 -24.15 8.27 18.16
N GLY A 231 -24.05 9.22 19.10
CA GLY A 231 -24.40 9.01 20.51
C GLY A 231 -23.41 8.18 21.32
N ALA A 232 -22.23 7.87 20.76
CA ALA A 232 -21.17 7.17 21.50
C ALA A 232 -20.61 8.05 22.62
N ALA A 233 -20.32 7.44 23.77
CA ALA A 233 -19.60 8.11 24.85
C ALA A 233 -18.15 8.42 24.42
N ASN A 234 -17.56 9.48 24.97
CA ASN A 234 -16.18 9.90 24.70
C ASN A 234 -15.90 10.23 23.22
N VAL A 235 -16.93 10.60 22.46
CA VAL A 235 -16.83 11.12 21.10
C VAL A 235 -17.31 12.57 21.09
N SER A 236 -16.57 13.45 20.41
CA SER A 236 -16.96 14.84 20.24
C SER A 236 -18.26 14.97 19.45
N ALA A 237 -19.32 15.44 20.11
CA ALA A 237 -20.64 15.58 19.50
C ALA A 237 -20.66 16.51 18.27
N SER A 238 -19.69 17.43 18.16
CA SER A 238 -19.55 18.35 17.03
C SER A 238 -18.97 17.70 15.77
N THR A 239 -18.35 16.53 15.85
CA THR A 239 -17.73 15.82 14.72
C THR A 239 -18.38 14.47 14.41
N ALA A 240 -19.22 13.98 15.33
CA ALA A 240 -20.02 12.78 15.13
C ALA A 240 -21.02 12.95 13.96
N PRO A 241 -21.22 11.91 13.13
CA PRO A 241 -22.18 11.98 12.04
C PRO A 241 -23.61 12.25 12.54
N SER A 242 -24.33 13.11 11.83
CA SER A 242 -25.74 13.38 12.09
C SER A 242 -26.63 12.43 11.28
N GLY A 243 -27.58 11.76 11.92
CA GLY A 243 -28.59 10.94 11.23
C GLY A 243 -28.57 9.47 11.65
N THR A 244 -29.49 8.70 11.07
CA THR A 244 -29.61 7.27 11.33
C THR A 244 -28.64 6.48 10.45
N ASP A 245 -28.03 5.42 10.99
CA ASP A 245 -27.26 4.47 10.19
C ASP A 245 -28.16 3.83 9.12
N THR A 246 -27.84 4.06 7.85
CA THR A 246 -28.64 3.57 6.71
C THR A 246 -28.07 2.31 6.08
N ARG A 247 -26.95 1.81 6.60
CA ARG A 247 -26.32 0.60 6.06
C ARG A 247 -27.18 -0.63 6.33
N ALA A 248 -27.20 -1.55 5.39
CA ALA A 248 -27.95 -2.80 5.47
C ALA A 248 -27.00 -4.00 5.39
N LYS A 249 -27.49 -5.18 5.81
CA LYS A 249 -26.73 -6.43 5.67
C LYS A 249 -26.29 -6.62 4.23
N ILE A 250 -25.03 -6.97 4.06
CA ILE A 250 -24.40 -7.14 2.76
C ILE A 250 -24.97 -8.36 2.04
N THR A 251 -25.28 -8.20 0.76
CA THR A 251 -25.63 -9.32 -0.13
C THR A 251 -24.37 -9.98 -0.66
N PHE A 252 -24.47 -11.20 -1.21
CA PHE A 252 -23.33 -11.90 -1.79
C PHE A 252 -22.61 -11.09 -2.88
N ALA A 253 -23.36 -10.55 -3.84
CA ALA A 253 -22.79 -9.72 -4.91
C ALA A 253 -22.11 -8.46 -4.33
N GLN A 254 -22.74 -7.77 -3.37
CA GLN A 254 -22.13 -6.61 -2.71
C GLN A 254 -20.87 -6.98 -1.92
N ALA A 255 -20.81 -8.17 -1.32
CA ALA A 255 -19.64 -8.62 -0.58
C ALA A 255 -18.42 -8.75 -1.49
N GLN A 256 -18.61 -9.32 -2.68
CA GLN A 256 -17.56 -9.38 -3.68
C GLN A 256 -17.14 -7.99 -4.16
N GLN A 257 -18.05 -7.03 -4.30
CA GLN A 257 -17.68 -5.64 -4.63
C GLN A 257 -16.94 -4.94 -3.49
N ALA A 258 -17.41 -5.12 -2.25
CA ALA A 258 -16.85 -4.50 -1.06
C ALA A 258 -15.39 -4.91 -0.83
N ALA A 259 -15.03 -6.16 -1.13
CA ALA A 259 -13.66 -6.66 -1.02
C ALA A 259 -12.66 -5.99 -2.00
N PHE A 260 -13.11 -5.12 -2.92
CA PHE A 260 -12.27 -4.36 -3.84
C PHE A 260 -12.35 -2.84 -3.59
N ASN A 261 -13.09 -2.43 -2.56
CA ASN A 261 -13.28 -1.04 -2.16
C ASN A 261 -13.39 -0.92 -0.63
N LEU A 262 -12.44 -1.52 0.10
CA LEU A 262 -12.44 -1.63 1.56
C LEU A 262 -12.38 -0.24 2.18
N GLU A 263 -13.31 0.07 3.09
CA GLU A 263 -13.46 1.42 3.64
C GLU A 263 -13.45 2.53 2.56
N GLY A 264 -13.96 2.24 1.36
CA GLY A 264 -13.96 3.20 0.25
C GLY A 264 -12.62 3.36 -0.46
N ILE A 265 -11.59 2.61 -0.09
CA ILE A 265 -10.28 2.58 -0.78
C ILE A 265 -10.31 1.55 -1.90
N PRO A 266 -10.20 1.97 -3.17
CA PRO A 266 -10.21 1.04 -4.29
C PRO A 266 -8.91 0.24 -4.36
N ARG A 267 -9.00 -1.01 -4.85
CA ARG A 267 -7.83 -1.83 -5.19
C ARG A 267 -6.98 -1.16 -6.26
N TYR A 268 -5.70 -0.93 -5.96
CA TYR A 268 -4.62 -0.70 -6.91
C TYR A 268 -3.79 -1.97 -7.12
N ASP A 269 -3.15 -2.07 -8.29
CA ASP A 269 -2.23 -3.16 -8.62
C ASP A 269 -0.81 -2.87 -8.16
N HIS A 270 -0.35 -1.62 -8.34
CA HIS A 270 0.99 -1.20 -7.99
C HIS A 270 0.99 0.23 -7.44
N LEU A 271 1.71 0.44 -6.35
CA LEU A 271 1.97 1.75 -5.79
C LEU A 271 3.47 2.04 -5.77
N PHE A 272 3.85 3.23 -6.22
CA PHE A 272 5.20 3.78 -6.12
C PHE A 272 5.18 4.96 -5.16
N ILE A 273 5.97 4.90 -4.09
CA ILE A 273 6.06 5.95 -3.09
C ILE A 273 7.43 6.58 -3.23
N VAL A 274 7.48 7.79 -3.78
CA VAL A 274 8.69 8.62 -3.81
C VAL A 274 8.79 9.31 -2.45
N MET A 275 9.77 8.91 -1.66
CA MET A 275 10.04 9.42 -0.31
C MET A 275 11.12 10.50 -0.41
N LEU A 276 10.77 11.72 -0.05
CA LEU A 276 11.70 12.85 0.05
C LEU A 276 11.91 13.25 1.52
N GLU A 277 12.87 14.14 1.76
CA GLU A 277 13.39 14.42 3.08
C GLU A 277 13.26 15.89 3.49
N ASN A 278 12.93 16.09 4.77
CA ASN A 278 13.31 17.30 5.51
C ASN A 278 12.80 18.62 4.92
N LYS A 279 11.60 18.65 4.32
CA LYS A 279 10.98 19.90 3.80
C LYS A 279 9.54 20.07 4.28
N ALA A 280 9.32 21.19 4.97
CA ALA A 280 7.98 21.68 5.25
C ALA A 280 7.19 21.98 3.98
N THR A 281 5.86 21.93 4.10
CA THR A 281 4.93 22.31 3.02
C THR A 281 5.28 23.65 2.38
N LEU A 282 5.63 24.68 3.17
CA LEU A 282 5.95 26.02 2.65
C LEU A 282 7.28 26.13 1.89
N SER A 283 8.18 25.16 2.02
CA SER A 283 9.42 25.12 1.26
C SER A 283 9.20 24.63 -0.18
N ILE A 284 8.13 23.86 -0.40
CA ILE A 284 7.82 23.19 -1.66
C ILE A 284 6.60 23.80 -2.34
N LYS A 285 5.46 23.92 -1.65
CA LYS A 285 4.21 24.39 -2.26
C LYS A 285 4.31 25.84 -2.71
N GLY A 286 4.04 26.09 -4.00
CA GLY A 286 4.16 27.41 -4.63
C GLY A 286 5.61 27.90 -4.82
N SER A 287 6.60 27.06 -4.49
CA SER A 287 8.01 27.41 -4.56
C SER A 287 8.50 27.48 -6.02
N PRO A 288 9.22 28.54 -6.42
CA PRO A 288 9.83 28.63 -7.75
C PRO A 288 11.02 27.67 -7.93
N TRP A 289 11.50 27.04 -6.86
CA TRP A 289 12.59 26.05 -6.88
C TRP A 289 12.08 24.62 -6.99
N ALA A 290 10.76 24.39 -6.81
CA ALA A 290 10.12 23.09 -7.00
C ALA A 290 9.02 23.12 -8.08
N PRO A 291 9.25 23.72 -9.28
CA PRO A 291 8.19 23.91 -10.27
C PRO A 291 7.60 22.59 -10.78
N LYS A 292 8.39 21.50 -10.83
CA LYS A 292 7.92 20.21 -11.37
C LYS A 292 7.05 19.51 -10.35
N ILE A 293 7.47 19.43 -9.09
CA ILE A 293 6.66 18.93 -7.97
C ILE A 293 5.34 19.70 -7.90
N ASN A 294 5.36 21.04 -8.00
CA ASN A 294 4.12 21.82 -8.01
C ASN A 294 3.23 21.52 -9.22
N ALA A 295 3.81 21.27 -10.40
CA ALA A 295 3.04 20.82 -11.56
C ALA A 295 2.43 19.42 -11.35
N LEU A 296 3.13 18.52 -10.64
CA LEU A 296 2.58 17.21 -10.25
C LEU A 296 1.42 17.38 -9.27
N LEU A 297 1.57 18.19 -8.22
CA LEU A 297 0.51 18.48 -7.25
C LEU A 297 -0.73 19.12 -7.91
N ALA A 298 -0.52 20.02 -8.87
CA ALA A 298 -1.62 20.68 -9.59
C ALA A 298 -2.33 19.76 -10.60
N SER A 299 -1.63 18.78 -11.17
CA SER A 299 -2.20 17.85 -12.17
C SER A 299 -2.75 16.56 -11.56
N GLY A 300 -2.30 16.21 -10.35
CA GLY A 300 -2.77 15.08 -9.56
C GLY A 300 -3.80 15.46 -8.50
N ASN A 301 -3.97 14.59 -7.50
CA ASN A 301 -4.71 14.88 -6.28
C ASN A 301 -3.71 15.14 -5.14
N GLN A 302 -4.11 15.89 -4.12
CA GLN A 302 -3.24 16.22 -2.99
C GLN A 302 -4.01 16.21 -1.68
N LEU A 303 -3.29 15.96 -0.59
CA LEU A 303 -3.77 16.17 0.77
C LEU A 303 -3.19 17.50 1.25
N THR A 304 -4.06 18.41 1.69
CA THR A 304 -3.65 19.72 2.21
C THR A 304 -3.44 19.73 3.71
N SER A 305 -3.83 18.65 4.40
CA SER A 305 -3.65 18.45 5.83
C SER A 305 -2.98 17.11 6.15
N TYR A 306 -1.81 16.84 5.56
CA TYR A 306 -1.03 15.63 5.85
C TYR A 306 0.10 15.92 6.84
N TYR A 307 0.23 15.11 7.90
CA TYR A 307 1.14 15.36 9.02
C TYR A 307 2.19 14.26 9.17
N ALA A 308 3.42 14.68 9.44
CA ALA A 308 4.50 13.79 9.88
C ALA A 308 4.24 13.26 11.29
N THR A 309 4.78 12.09 11.61
CA THR A 309 4.51 11.37 12.88
C THR A 309 5.65 11.41 13.89
N GLY A 310 6.85 11.79 13.47
CA GLY A 310 8.01 11.97 14.35
C GLY A 310 9.05 12.95 13.81
N ASN A 311 10.13 13.09 14.56
CA ASN A 311 11.39 13.76 14.21
C ASN A 311 12.47 13.14 15.11
N PRO A 312 13.64 12.75 14.59
CA PRO A 312 14.13 12.90 13.21
C PRO A 312 13.56 11.83 12.24
N SER A 313 14.22 11.60 11.10
CA SER A 313 13.68 10.84 9.96
C SER A 313 13.29 9.40 10.30
N GLU A 314 14.13 8.65 11.02
CA GLU A 314 13.91 7.21 11.32
C GLU A 314 12.52 6.91 11.93
N PRO A 315 12.02 7.67 12.93
CA PRO A 315 10.65 7.57 13.42
C PRO A 315 9.58 7.58 12.32
N ASN A 316 9.72 8.42 11.29
CA ASN A 316 8.74 8.55 10.21
C ASN A 316 8.78 7.34 9.25
N TYR A 317 9.97 6.88 8.87
CA TYR A 317 10.12 5.65 8.08
C TYR A 317 9.62 4.42 8.83
N THR A 318 9.93 4.32 10.12
CA THR A 318 9.43 3.23 10.96
C THR A 318 7.90 3.27 11.04
N ALA A 319 7.32 4.46 11.25
CA ALA A 319 5.87 4.65 11.22
C ALA A 319 5.24 4.23 9.89
N LEU A 320 5.91 4.45 8.76
CA LEU A 320 5.46 3.97 7.45
C LEU A 320 5.62 2.46 7.27
N GLY A 321 6.53 1.81 8.00
CA GLY A 321 6.69 0.36 7.98
C GLY A 321 5.65 -0.40 8.79
N GLY A 322 5.21 0.11 9.94
CA GLY A 322 4.34 -0.63 10.87
C GLY A 322 3.36 0.19 11.69
N ALA A 323 3.06 1.42 11.25
CA ALA A 323 2.11 2.34 11.88
C ALA A 323 2.42 2.69 13.35
N ASP A 324 3.71 2.77 13.71
CA ASP A 324 4.22 3.27 14.99
C ASP A 324 5.73 3.48 14.88
N ASP A 325 6.30 4.39 15.67
CA ASP A 325 7.76 4.50 15.85
C ASP A 325 8.30 3.61 16.98
N PHE A 326 7.41 3.01 17.79
CA PHE A 326 7.78 2.15 18.92
C PHE A 326 8.76 2.82 19.90
N GLY A 327 8.66 4.14 20.07
CA GLY A 327 9.51 4.91 20.98
C GLY A 327 10.87 5.31 20.41
N ILE A 328 11.15 5.00 19.14
CA ILE A 328 12.31 5.52 18.39
C ILE A 328 12.16 7.03 18.25
N THR A 329 13.21 7.77 18.64
CA THR A 329 13.20 9.26 18.68
C THR A 329 14.52 9.89 18.24
N ASP A 330 15.38 9.11 17.60
CA ASP A 330 16.64 9.55 17.02
C ASP A 330 16.96 8.68 15.80
N ASP A 331 18.07 8.98 15.12
CA ASP A 331 18.51 8.36 13.86
C ASP A 331 19.67 7.36 14.06
N SER A 332 19.77 6.77 15.24
CA SER A 332 20.82 5.81 15.55
C SER A 332 20.74 4.56 14.68
N GLN A 333 21.85 3.82 14.60
CA GLN A 333 21.94 2.59 13.82
C GLN A 333 20.88 1.58 14.28
N TRP A 334 20.30 0.81 13.35
CA TRP A 334 19.16 -0.08 13.64
C TRP A 334 19.43 -1.17 14.72
N ASN A 335 20.69 -1.40 15.11
CA ASN A 335 21.05 -2.33 16.20
C ASN A 335 21.30 -1.66 17.55
N CYS A 336 21.14 -0.34 17.67
CA CYS A 336 21.42 0.38 18.91
C CYS A 336 20.46 -0.07 20.03
N ASP A 337 21.07 -0.38 21.17
CA ASP A 337 20.41 -0.90 22.39
C ASP A 337 19.51 -2.14 22.16
N ALA A 338 19.74 -2.87 21.07
CA ALA A 338 19.04 -4.11 20.73
C ALA A 338 19.50 -5.27 21.63
N THR A 339 18.91 -5.35 22.83
CA THR A 339 19.29 -6.30 23.88
C THR A 339 18.10 -7.10 24.39
N GLY A 340 18.37 -8.20 25.11
CA GLY A 340 17.33 -9.01 25.75
C GLY A 340 16.30 -9.55 24.73
N PRO A 341 14.99 -9.35 24.96
CA PRO A 341 13.94 -9.75 24.01
C PRO A 341 14.05 -9.11 22.62
N ASN A 342 14.75 -7.98 22.52
CA ASN A 342 14.97 -7.25 21.27
C ASN A 342 16.35 -7.51 20.66
N ALA A 343 17.10 -8.50 21.15
CA ALA A 343 18.41 -8.84 20.61
C ALA A 343 18.36 -9.18 19.10
N ILE A 344 19.42 -8.83 18.37
CA ILE A 344 19.51 -9.06 16.93
C ILE A 344 19.49 -10.56 16.62
N GLN A 345 18.71 -10.93 15.60
CA GLN A 345 18.52 -12.32 15.17
C GLN A 345 19.12 -12.60 13.77
N ASP A 346 19.29 -11.57 12.94
CA ASP A 346 19.79 -11.68 11.56
C ASP A 346 21.33 -11.64 11.51
N LEU A 347 21.96 -12.67 12.07
CA LEU A 347 23.41 -12.82 12.10
C LEU A 347 23.98 -13.47 10.82
N PRO A 348 25.24 -13.17 10.45
CA PRO A 348 26.14 -12.21 11.09
C PRO A 348 25.74 -10.76 10.83
N LEU A 349 26.12 -9.88 11.77
CA LEU A 349 26.02 -8.43 11.60
C LEU A 349 26.94 -7.97 10.46
N PRO A 350 26.55 -6.96 9.67
CA PRO A 350 27.28 -6.54 8.48
C PRO A 350 28.48 -5.64 8.81
N ASP A 351 29.22 -5.96 9.87
CA ASP A 351 30.38 -5.17 10.30
C ASP A 351 31.64 -5.46 9.47
N LYS A 352 32.67 -4.64 9.70
CA LYS A 352 33.96 -4.73 8.99
C LYS A 352 34.76 -6.01 9.22
N THR A 353 34.33 -6.87 10.16
CA THR A 353 34.99 -8.16 10.41
C THR A 353 34.49 -9.25 9.46
N GLN A 354 33.36 -9.04 8.80
CA GLN A 354 32.81 -9.99 7.84
C GLN A 354 33.60 -10.00 6.53
N PRO A 355 33.75 -11.16 5.88
CA PRO A 355 34.40 -11.26 4.57
C PRO A 355 33.77 -10.33 3.54
N GLY A 356 34.60 -9.54 2.86
CA GLY A 356 34.16 -8.61 1.82
C GLY A 356 33.57 -7.29 2.31
N LEU A 357 33.40 -7.09 3.63
CA LEU A 357 32.81 -5.89 4.22
C LEU A 357 33.82 -4.97 4.93
N ALA A 358 35.11 -5.05 4.60
CA ALA A 358 36.17 -4.29 5.29
C ALA A 358 35.91 -2.76 5.37
N SER A 359 35.20 -2.20 4.39
CA SER A 359 34.82 -0.78 4.35
C SER A 359 33.56 -0.44 5.16
N SER A 360 32.83 -1.44 5.67
CA SER A 360 31.55 -1.24 6.37
C SER A 360 31.69 -0.25 7.54
N PRO A 361 30.81 0.77 7.63
CA PRO A 361 30.79 1.69 8.76
C PRO A 361 30.02 1.13 9.96
N PHE A 362 29.42 -0.06 9.82
CA PHE A 362 28.50 -0.63 10.80
C PHE A 362 29.20 -0.93 12.13
N ASN A 363 28.70 -0.34 13.22
CA ASN A 363 29.17 -0.63 14.56
C ASN A 363 28.32 -1.76 15.18
N ALA A 364 28.92 -2.95 15.35
CA ALA A 364 28.24 -4.09 15.96
C ALA A 364 27.85 -3.85 17.43
N SER A 365 28.58 -3.00 18.15
CA SER A 365 28.32 -2.62 19.54
C SER A 365 27.82 -1.19 19.58
N CYS A 366 26.54 -0.99 19.28
CA CYS A 366 25.91 0.31 19.41
C CYS A 366 25.10 0.41 20.71
N THR A 367 25.40 1.44 21.51
CA THR A 367 24.61 1.86 22.67
C THR A 367 24.47 3.37 22.64
N GLN A 368 23.34 3.88 23.15
CA GLN A 368 23.11 5.32 23.19
C GLN A 368 22.54 5.81 24.53
N THR A 369 22.69 7.12 24.78
CA THR A 369 22.25 7.73 26.04
C THR A 369 20.75 7.65 26.26
N ALA A 370 19.97 7.75 25.18
CA ALA A 370 18.51 7.64 25.25
C ALA A 370 18.05 6.20 25.57
N ALA A 371 18.94 5.21 25.42
CA ALA A 371 18.68 3.78 25.64
C ALA A 371 17.46 3.25 24.88
N VAL A 372 17.19 3.81 23.70
CA VAL A 372 16.04 3.44 22.86
C VAL A 372 16.45 2.27 21.98
N ASN A 373 15.58 1.27 21.89
CA ASN A 373 15.81 0.10 21.05
C ASN A 373 15.43 0.37 19.60
N HIS A 374 16.39 0.22 18.68
CA HIS A 374 16.15 0.39 17.23
C HIS A 374 15.87 -0.94 16.49
N ASN A 375 15.83 -2.07 17.22
CA ASN A 375 15.48 -3.37 16.64
C ASN A 375 14.10 -3.84 17.10
N ILE A 376 13.09 -3.64 16.26
CA ILE A 376 11.71 -3.99 16.55
C ILE A 376 11.50 -5.49 16.32
N VAL A 377 11.21 -6.23 17.38
CA VAL A 377 10.96 -7.68 17.34
C VAL A 377 9.47 -7.99 17.53
N GLY A 378 8.93 -8.86 16.68
CA GLY A 378 7.59 -9.43 16.87
C GLY A 378 6.42 -8.47 16.66
N LYS A 379 6.63 -7.36 15.96
CA LYS A 379 5.56 -6.40 15.64
C LYS A 379 5.08 -6.55 14.18
N PRO A 380 3.76 -6.47 13.92
CA PRO A 380 3.21 -6.44 12.56
C PRO A 380 3.77 -5.28 11.73
N ASN A 381 4.00 -5.52 10.44
CA ASN A 381 4.52 -4.52 9.49
C ASN A 381 4.03 -4.82 8.07
N LEU A 382 4.07 -3.82 7.19
CA LEU A 382 3.59 -3.90 5.80
C LEU A 382 4.32 -4.95 4.97
N PHE A 383 5.63 -5.07 5.13
CA PHE A 383 6.48 -5.92 4.30
C PHE A 383 6.12 -7.39 4.47
N ASN A 384 6.06 -7.88 5.71
CA ASN A 384 5.66 -9.25 5.99
C ASN A 384 4.18 -9.49 5.71
N ALA A 385 3.30 -8.49 5.89
CA ALA A 385 1.88 -8.63 5.55
C ALA A 385 1.66 -8.80 4.03
N ILE A 386 2.33 -7.99 3.21
CA ILE A 386 2.33 -8.10 1.75
C ILE A 386 2.85 -9.48 1.31
N ALA A 387 4.01 -9.90 1.85
CA ALA A 387 4.61 -11.19 1.52
C ALA A 387 3.71 -12.37 1.95
N ALA A 388 3.11 -12.32 3.14
CA ALA A 388 2.20 -13.35 3.65
C ALA A 388 0.91 -13.46 2.82
N ALA A 389 0.49 -12.37 2.18
CA ALA A 389 -0.63 -12.36 1.24
C ALA A 389 -0.26 -12.90 -0.16
N GLY A 390 1.00 -13.29 -0.39
CA GLY A 390 1.48 -13.75 -1.70
C GLY A 390 1.75 -12.61 -2.69
N MET A 391 1.85 -11.37 -2.20
CA MET A 391 2.19 -10.18 -2.99
C MET A 391 3.66 -9.79 -2.78
N THR A 392 4.14 -8.85 -3.59
CA THR A 392 5.55 -8.43 -3.59
C THR A 392 5.71 -6.99 -3.12
N TRP A 393 6.82 -6.72 -2.45
CA TRP A 393 7.26 -5.36 -2.12
C TRP A 393 8.68 -5.13 -2.62
N ARG A 394 9.04 -3.85 -2.83
CA ARG A 394 10.41 -3.42 -3.17
C ARG A 394 10.77 -2.13 -2.43
N THR A 395 12.04 -2.01 -2.07
CA THR A 395 12.65 -0.72 -1.74
C THR A 395 13.78 -0.47 -2.73
N TYR A 396 13.62 0.54 -3.56
CA TYR A 396 14.62 1.00 -4.50
C TYR A 396 15.40 2.15 -3.88
N SER A 397 16.72 2.04 -3.85
CA SER A 397 17.61 2.99 -3.21
C SER A 397 18.71 3.45 -4.15
N GLU A 398 18.92 4.76 -4.19
CA GLU A 398 19.95 5.38 -5.02
C GLU A 398 21.32 5.38 -4.33
N SER A 399 22.38 5.42 -5.15
CA SER A 399 23.77 5.63 -4.71
C SER A 399 24.26 4.69 -3.60
N MET A 400 23.77 3.45 -3.61
CA MET A 400 24.34 2.36 -2.83
C MET A 400 25.68 1.92 -3.42
N ASN A 401 26.72 1.70 -2.59
CA ASN A 401 27.96 1.15 -3.11
C ASN A 401 27.72 -0.27 -3.67
N PRO A 402 28.20 -0.58 -4.89
CA PRO A 402 28.08 -1.91 -5.46
C PRO A 402 28.67 -2.99 -4.56
N GLY A 403 27.87 -3.98 -4.17
CA GLY A 403 28.32 -5.11 -3.35
C GLY A 403 28.29 -4.88 -1.83
N GLN A 404 27.85 -3.70 -1.36
CA GLN A 404 27.62 -3.48 0.07
C GLN A 404 26.46 -4.34 0.62
N ASP A 405 26.40 -4.53 1.94
CA ASP A 405 25.22 -5.09 2.61
C ASP A 405 24.16 -3.99 2.75
N PHE A 406 22.91 -4.28 2.38
CA PHE A 406 21.78 -3.35 2.47
C PHE A 406 21.53 -2.81 3.88
N ARG A 407 22.00 -3.52 4.90
CA ARG A 407 21.86 -3.14 6.31
C ARG A 407 22.95 -2.15 6.77
N THR A 408 23.73 -1.59 5.85
CA THR A 408 24.79 -0.62 6.15
C THR A 408 24.68 0.62 5.31
N ASP A 409 24.97 1.77 5.93
CA ASP A 409 25.08 3.03 5.20
C ASP A 409 26.19 2.97 4.15
N SER A 410 25.99 3.70 3.05
CA SER A 410 27.03 3.84 2.03
C SER A 410 28.28 4.55 2.55
N VAL A 411 29.41 4.28 1.91
CA VAL A 411 30.73 4.81 2.27
C VAL A 411 31.34 5.60 1.13
N ALA A 412 32.30 6.46 1.48
CA ALA A 412 33.01 7.26 0.51
C ALA A 412 33.87 6.36 -0.40
N ASP A 413 33.88 6.65 -1.69
CA ASP A 413 34.69 5.95 -2.67
C ASP A 413 35.33 6.95 -3.64
N ALA A 414 36.63 7.18 -3.47
CA ALA A 414 37.37 8.13 -4.29
C ALA A 414 37.59 7.66 -5.74
N ALA A 415 37.39 6.36 -6.04
CA ALA A 415 37.46 5.84 -7.39
C ALA A 415 36.20 6.14 -8.21
N VAL A 416 35.08 6.40 -7.52
CA VAL A 416 33.83 6.85 -8.11
C VAL A 416 33.79 8.37 -8.07
N THR A 417 33.72 9.01 -9.23
CA THR A 417 33.70 10.47 -9.32
C THR A 417 32.60 10.96 -10.26
N ALA A 418 32.14 12.18 -10.05
CA ALA A 418 31.20 12.87 -10.91
C ALA A 418 31.59 14.34 -11.08
N ALA A 419 31.11 14.99 -12.13
CA ALA A 419 31.20 16.44 -12.26
C ALA A 419 30.16 17.11 -11.34
N ASP A 420 30.48 18.28 -10.80
CA ASP A 420 29.48 19.15 -10.17
C ASP A 420 28.41 19.56 -11.20
N ASN A 421 27.16 19.61 -10.74
CA ASN A 421 26.05 20.03 -11.58
C ASN A 421 26.20 21.50 -11.92
N VAL A 422 25.84 21.89 -13.15
CA VAL A 422 25.91 23.28 -13.60
C VAL A 422 24.53 23.77 -14.01
N TYR A 423 24.04 24.77 -13.30
CA TYR A 423 22.76 25.42 -13.52
C TYR A 423 22.97 26.70 -14.31
N ALA A 424 22.31 26.83 -15.46
CA ALA A 424 22.41 28.01 -16.31
C ALA A 424 21.81 29.26 -15.63
N PRO A 425 22.16 30.48 -16.06
CA PRO A 425 21.48 31.68 -15.59
C PRO A 425 19.96 31.58 -15.77
N GLY A 426 19.21 32.01 -14.76
CA GLY A 426 17.75 31.99 -14.73
C GLY A 426 17.12 30.65 -14.36
N THR A 427 17.89 29.57 -14.20
CA THR A 427 17.32 28.25 -13.85
C THR A 427 17.21 28.00 -12.34
N LEU A 428 17.91 28.79 -11.52
CA LEU A 428 18.00 28.60 -10.07
C LEU A 428 17.84 29.93 -9.34
N ASN A 429 16.66 30.18 -8.77
CA ASN A 429 16.35 31.43 -8.07
C ASN A 429 16.62 32.72 -8.89
N GLY A 430 16.44 32.66 -10.21
CA GLY A 430 16.77 33.80 -11.08
C GLY A 430 18.25 34.18 -11.06
N ASN A 431 19.14 33.23 -10.75
CA ASN A 431 20.59 33.41 -10.77
C ASN A 431 21.05 34.12 -12.04
N THR A 432 21.79 35.23 -11.89
CA THR A 432 22.28 36.04 -13.02
C THR A 432 23.51 35.43 -13.70
N ALA A 433 24.18 34.50 -13.02
CA ALA A 433 25.32 33.74 -13.51
C ALA A 433 25.10 32.24 -13.29
N ALA A 434 25.84 31.40 -14.01
CA ALA A 434 25.78 29.96 -13.81
C ALA A 434 26.17 29.59 -12.36
N VAL A 435 25.46 28.64 -11.78
CA VAL A 435 25.76 28.07 -10.46
C VAL A 435 26.36 26.68 -10.66
N GLY A 436 27.48 26.41 -9.98
CA GLY A 436 28.24 25.17 -10.12
C GLY A 436 29.43 25.28 -11.06
N ASN A 437 30.27 24.25 -11.07
CA ASN A 437 31.55 24.26 -11.78
C ASN A 437 31.84 22.92 -12.48
N ALA A 438 31.72 22.89 -13.81
CA ALA A 438 31.99 21.68 -14.59
C ALA A 438 33.42 21.13 -14.46
N ALA A 439 34.39 21.94 -13.99
CA ALA A 439 35.76 21.51 -13.71
C ALA A 439 35.97 21.00 -12.27
N LEU A 440 34.92 21.00 -11.44
CA LEU A 440 34.94 20.41 -10.10
C LEU A 440 34.58 18.93 -10.21
N THR A 441 35.53 18.08 -9.82
CA THR A 441 35.34 16.62 -9.73
C THR A 441 35.03 16.24 -8.29
N LEU A 442 33.83 15.70 -8.07
CA LEU A 442 33.31 15.27 -6.78
C LEU A 442 33.53 13.75 -6.62
N PRO A 443 34.28 13.28 -5.62
CA PRO A 443 34.27 11.85 -5.28
C PRO A 443 32.90 11.46 -4.71
N MET A 444 32.54 10.18 -4.78
CA MET A 444 31.36 9.67 -4.09
C MET A 444 31.58 9.82 -2.57
N PRO A 445 30.77 10.63 -1.87
CA PRO A 445 30.88 10.81 -0.42
C PRO A 445 30.23 9.63 0.33
N ALA A 446 30.52 9.52 1.63
CA ALA A 446 29.83 8.59 2.50
C ALA A 446 28.41 9.06 2.80
N GLY A 447 27.51 8.11 3.04
CA GLY A 447 26.17 8.38 3.52
C GLY A 447 25.19 8.87 2.47
N LEU A 448 25.44 8.74 1.16
CA LEU A 448 24.40 9.00 0.16
C LEU A 448 23.16 8.12 0.38
N TYR A 449 23.37 6.80 0.47
CA TYR A 449 22.40 5.85 1.01
C TYR A 449 22.47 5.79 2.55
N LYS A 450 21.29 5.85 3.18
CA LYS A 450 21.09 5.74 4.64
C LYS A 450 20.08 4.67 4.99
N THR A 451 20.45 3.79 5.91
CA THR A 451 19.59 2.70 6.41
C THR A 451 18.37 3.19 7.17
N LYS A 452 18.47 4.34 7.85
CA LYS A 452 17.34 5.02 8.52
C LYS A 452 16.21 5.46 7.58
N HIS A 453 16.49 5.65 6.29
CA HIS A 453 15.48 6.02 5.27
C HIS A 453 14.78 4.78 4.67
N HIS A 454 14.95 3.58 5.25
CA HIS A 454 14.30 2.37 4.77
C HIS A 454 13.15 1.98 5.72
N PRO A 455 11.87 2.02 5.29
CA PRO A 455 10.72 1.83 6.20
C PRO A 455 10.67 0.45 6.88
N GLY A 456 11.30 -0.57 6.31
CA GLY A 456 11.39 -1.91 6.89
C GLY A 456 12.64 -2.19 7.73
N MET A 457 13.57 -1.24 7.85
CA MET A 457 14.92 -1.55 8.37
C MET A 457 14.92 -1.82 9.86
N ALA A 458 14.13 -1.09 10.66
CA ALA A 458 14.05 -1.29 12.10
C ALA A 458 13.41 -2.65 12.48
N TYR A 459 12.68 -3.30 11.57
CA TYR A 459 11.94 -4.54 11.86
C TYR A 459 12.80 -5.79 11.67
N GLN A 460 13.05 -6.51 12.77
CA GLN A 460 13.86 -7.74 12.79
C GLN A 460 13.35 -8.80 11.80
N ASN A 461 12.04 -9.03 11.77
CA ASN A 461 11.41 -10.03 10.92
C ASN A 461 11.41 -9.65 9.43
N VAL A 462 11.56 -8.36 9.10
CA VAL A 462 11.75 -7.91 7.72
C VAL A 462 13.17 -8.20 7.27
N ARG A 463 14.19 -7.84 8.08
CA ARG A 463 15.60 -8.13 7.75
C ARG A 463 15.91 -9.62 7.70
N SER A 464 15.26 -10.42 8.55
CA SER A 464 15.38 -11.88 8.56
C SER A 464 14.58 -12.57 7.45
N ALA A 465 13.71 -11.85 6.73
CA ALA A 465 12.87 -12.45 5.69
C ALA A 465 13.72 -12.95 4.52
N PRO A 466 13.43 -14.13 3.95
CA PRO A 466 14.21 -14.67 2.83
C PRO A 466 14.30 -13.71 1.62
N GLU A 467 13.24 -12.98 1.33
CA GLU A 467 13.14 -12.05 0.22
C GLU A 467 13.84 -10.69 0.46
N PHE A 468 14.34 -10.42 1.68
CA PHE A 468 14.87 -9.10 2.07
C PHE A 468 15.93 -8.61 1.09
N LYS A 469 16.92 -9.44 0.76
CA LYS A 469 18.00 -9.09 -0.18
C LYS A 469 17.52 -8.91 -1.62
N TYR A 470 16.49 -9.66 -2.04
CA TYR A 470 15.95 -9.57 -3.40
C TYR A 470 15.03 -8.36 -3.58
N SER A 471 14.40 -7.92 -2.50
CA SER A 471 13.42 -6.84 -2.48
C SER A 471 14.07 -5.46 -2.28
N ASN A 472 15.27 -5.41 -1.73
CA ASN A 472 16.11 -4.22 -1.72
C ASN A 472 16.91 -4.13 -3.02
N ARG A 473 16.77 -3.00 -3.72
CA ARG A 473 17.23 -2.85 -5.11
C ARG A 473 17.86 -1.51 -5.37
N THR A 474 18.67 -1.42 -6.41
CA THR A 474 19.26 -0.16 -6.86
C THR A 474 18.26 0.69 -7.64
N MET A 475 18.38 2.01 -7.48
CA MET A 475 17.65 3.01 -8.23
C MET A 475 18.66 3.88 -8.98
N GLY A 476 18.58 3.90 -10.31
CA GLY A 476 19.44 4.76 -11.12
C GLY A 476 18.79 6.09 -11.45
N GLY A 477 19.61 7.02 -11.94
CA GLY A 477 19.29 8.43 -12.15
C GLY A 477 20.27 9.37 -11.46
N GLY A 478 21.21 8.84 -10.68
CA GLY A 478 22.06 9.58 -9.78
C GLY A 478 23.31 10.17 -10.40
N GLN A 479 23.86 11.17 -9.72
CA GLN A 479 25.03 11.93 -10.18
C GLN A 479 26.28 11.05 -10.39
N TRP A 480 26.42 9.97 -9.62
CA TRP A 480 27.60 9.09 -9.66
C TRP A 480 27.44 7.81 -10.50
N ASP A 481 26.24 7.53 -11.01
CA ASP A 481 25.88 6.25 -11.63
C ASP A 481 26.82 5.80 -12.75
N ALA A 482 27.21 6.74 -13.63
CA ALA A 482 28.05 6.46 -14.79
C ALA A 482 29.43 5.86 -14.41
N ASN A 483 29.90 6.17 -13.19
CA ASN A 483 31.19 5.75 -12.68
C ASN A 483 31.10 4.79 -11.48
N LEU A 484 29.91 4.38 -11.04
CA LEU A 484 29.75 3.39 -9.96
C LEU A 484 30.44 2.05 -10.26
N LYS A 485 30.55 1.68 -11.54
CA LYS A 485 31.34 0.51 -11.99
C LYS A 485 32.81 0.54 -11.59
N ASN A 486 33.36 1.72 -11.25
CA ASN A 486 34.73 1.89 -10.78
C ASN A 486 34.84 1.76 -9.25
N SER A 487 33.74 1.49 -8.56
CA SER A 487 33.70 1.30 -7.11
C SER A 487 34.74 0.28 -6.66
N SER A 488 35.46 0.67 -5.62
CA SER A 488 36.56 -0.06 -5.00
C SER A 488 36.30 -0.36 -3.52
N ALA A 489 35.27 0.25 -2.91
CA ALA A 489 34.94 0.06 -1.50
C ALA A 489 34.51 -1.38 -1.16
N TYR A 490 33.85 -2.08 -2.09
CA TYR A 490 33.40 -3.47 -1.96
C TYR A 490 33.62 -4.25 -3.26
N ALA A 491 33.51 -5.57 -3.19
CA ALA A 491 33.60 -6.43 -4.35
C ALA A 491 32.37 -6.24 -5.27
N MET A 492 32.61 -5.83 -6.52
CA MET A 492 31.57 -5.64 -7.53
C MET A 492 30.82 -6.95 -7.80
N PRO A 493 29.48 -6.99 -7.67
CA PRO A 493 28.68 -8.13 -8.07
C PRO A 493 28.80 -8.41 -9.58
N ALA A 494 28.85 -9.69 -9.98
CA ALA A 494 29.07 -10.07 -11.38
C ALA A 494 28.00 -9.54 -12.35
N ASN A 495 26.76 -9.40 -11.88
CA ASN A 495 25.62 -8.86 -12.64
C ASN A 495 25.11 -7.59 -11.97
N TYR A 496 26.02 -6.71 -11.53
CA TYR A 496 25.63 -5.44 -10.94
C TYR A 496 24.83 -4.62 -11.96
N ASP A 497 23.60 -4.28 -11.56
CA ASP A 497 22.72 -3.38 -12.29
C ASP A 497 22.58 -2.12 -11.44
N VAL A 498 22.96 -0.97 -12.01
CA VAL A 498 22.87 0.33 -11.35
C VAL A 498 21.42 0.83 -11.30
N ASP A 499 20.55 0.37 -12.20
CA ASP A 499 19.17 0.83 -12.34
C ASP A 499 18.19 -0.35 -12.38
N GLN A 500 18.16 -1.14 -11.30
CA GLN A 500 17.21 -2.24 -11.18
C GLN A 500 15.75 -1.76 -11.26
N LEU A 501 15.44 -0.53 -10.80
CA LEU A 501 14.12 0.07 -11.01
C LEU A 501 13.76 0.14 -12.51
N GLY A 502 14.66 0.64 -13.35
CA GLY A 502 14.47 0.69 -14.80
C GLY A 502 14.27 -0.70 -15.42
N THR A 503 15.11 -1.66 -15.03
CA THR A 503 15.00 -3.07 -15.47
C THR A 503 13.65 -3.68 -15.06
N ASP A 504 13.24 -3.50 -13.81
CA ASP A 504 11.98 -4.05 -13.29
C ASP A 504 10.75 -3.39 -13.90
N LEU A 505 10.78 -2.07 -14.15
CA LEU A 505 9.73 -1.35 -14.86
C LEU A 505 9.56 -1.86 -16.30
N ALA A 506 10.67 -2.18 -16.97
CA ALA A 506 10.64 -2.73 -18.32
C ALA A 506 10.10 -4.16 -18.37
N SER A 507 10.45 -5.00 -17.39
CA SER A 507 10.01 -6.40 -17.34
C SER A 507 8.70 -6.64 -16.57
N GLY A 508 8.17 -5.62 -15.88
CA GLY A 508 7.01 -5.74 -14.99
C GLY A 508 7.31 -6.42 -13.65
N LYS A 509 8.59 -6.53 -13.23
CA LYS A 509 9.03 -7.22 -11.99
C LYS A 509 9.10 -6.28 -10.77
N VAL A 510 8.36 -5.19 -10.82
CA VAL A 510 8.15 -4.28 -9.69
C VAL A 510 7.27 -4.96 -8.62
N GLY A 511 7.35 -4.46 -7.39
CA GLY A 511 6.47 -4.86 -6.31
C GLY A 511 5.02 -4.40 -6.53
N THR A 512 4.08 -5.00 -5.81
CA THR A 512 2.77 -4.40 -5.55
C THR A 512 2.92 -3.10 -4.75
N LEU A 513 3.86 -3.06 -3.80
CA LEU A 513 4.26 -1.87 -3.04
C LEU A 513 5.73 -1.54 -3.27
N ASN A 514 6.04 -0.32 -3.70
CA ASN A 514 7.41 0.10 -4.02
C ASN A 514 7.76 1.40 -3.31
N PHE A 515 8.76 1.39 -2.43
CA PHE A 515 9.38 2.60 -1.90
C PHE A 515 10.56 3.00 -2.77
N LEU A 516 10.60 4.25 -3.19
CA LEU A 516 11.67 4.86 -3.99
C LEU A 516 12.33 5.90 -3.09
N VAL A 517 13.56 5.59 -2.69
CA VAL A 517 14.35 6.36 -1.72
C VAL A 517 15.56 6.93 -2.47
N PRO A 518 15.50 8.19 -2.95
CA PRO A 518 16.65 8.86 -3.54
C PRO A 518 17.78 8.99 -2.53
N ASP A 519 18.97 9.34 -2.99
CA ASP A 519 20.08 9.58 -2.09
C ASP A 519 19.94 10.91 -1.36
N GLN A 520 20.73 11.12 -0.30
CA GLN A 520 20.63 12.34 0.51
C GLN A 520 20.77 13.65 -0.29
N CYS A 521 21.36 13.66 -1.50
CA CYS A 521 21.35 14.87 -2.31
C CYS A 521 20.03 15.03 -3.09
N ASP A 522 19.51 13.94 -3.65
CA ASP A 522 18.34 13.95 -4.53
C ASP A 522 17.00 13.83 -3.80
N ASP A 523 16.99 13.37 -2.54
CA ASP A 523 15.83 13.38 -1.62
C ASP A 523 15.62 14.75 -0.94
N MET A 524 16.57 15.68 -1.15
CA MET A 524 16.66 17.02 -0.58
C MET A 524 17.19 17.14 0.86
N HIS A 525 17.66 16.08 1.51
CA HIS A 525 18.25 16.12 2.85
C HIS A 525 19.55 16.97 2.87
N GLY A 526 20.36 16.79 1.84
CA GLY A 526 21.68 17.36 1.61
C GLY A 526 22.80 16.72 2.44
N ILE A 527 23.98 16.58 1.82
CA ILE A 527 25.27 16.25 2.45
C ILE A 527 26.39 17.18 1.95
N SER A 528 27.35 17.50 2.82
CA SER A 528 28.50 18.33 2.41
C SER A 528 29.51 17.52 1.59
N VAL A 529 29.53 17.72 0.27
CA VAL A 529 30.46 17.04 -0.66
C VAL A 529 31.56 18.00 -1.10
N VAL A 530 32.82 17.63 -0.89
CA VAL A 530 33.99 18.45 -1.29
C VAL A 530 34.74 17.75 -2.42
N GLY A 531 34.90 18.44 -3.54
CA GLY A 531 35.62 17.97 -4.72
C GLY A 531 36.96 18.67 -4.93
N LYS A 532 37.63 18.26 -6.02
CA LYS A 532 38.90 18.83 -6.50
C LYS A 532 38.71 19.58 -7.81
N LEU A 533 39.36 20.73 -7.93
CA LEU A 533 39.46 21.51 -9.16
C LEU A 533 40.69 21.07 -9.97
N ALA A 534 40.64 21.23 -11.29
CA ALA A 534 41.75 20.90 -12.19
C ALA A 534 43.10 21.57 -11.82
N GLY A 535 43.07 22.73 -11.14
CA GLY A 535 44.24 23.46 -10.66
C GLY A 535 44.76 23.06 -9.26
N GLY A 536 44.20 22.01 -8.64
CA GLY A 536 44.64 21.51 -7.32
C GLY A 536 43.93 22.11 -6.10
N GLY A 537 43.01 23.06 -6.29
CA GLY A 537 42.14 23.58 -5.23
C GLY A 537 40.95 22.66 -4.90
N THR A 538 40.23 22.95 -3.83
CA THR A 538 38.98 22.25 -3.46
C THR A 538 37.79 23.19 -3.46
N ALA A 539 36.60 22.65 -3.69
CA ALA A 539 35.34 23.37 -3.58
C ALA A 539 34.21 22.41 -3.20
N THR A 540 33.14 22.94 -2.61
CA THR A 540 31.94 22.17 -2.24
C THR A 540 31.01 22.05 -3.45
N ALA A 541 30.31 20.91 -3.56
CA ALA A 541 29.23 20.73 -4.53
C ALA A 541 28.20 21.87 -4.44
N SER A 542 27.70 22.29 -5.59
CA SER A 542 26.86 23.48 -5.69
C SER A 542 25.43 23.29 -5.21
N ASP A 543 24.94 22.05 -5.15
CA ASP A 543 23.53 21.73 -4.97
C ASP A 543 23.21 20.61 -3.98
N CYS A 544 24.22 20.02 -3.33
CA CYS A 544 24.01 18.96 -2.33
C CYS A 544 24.17 19.44 -0.88
N GLY A 545 24.38 20.73 -0.61
CA GLY A 545 24.60 21.21 0.76
C GLY A 545 23.43 20.91 1.72
N SER A 546 23.73 20.39 2.91
CA SER A 546 22.74 20.20 3.99
C SER A 546 22.15 21.54 4.44
N VAL A 547 20.84 21.58 4.61
CA VAL A 547 20.11 22.75 5.10
C VAL A 547 19.21 22.34 6.25
N ALA A 548 19.14 23.15 7.31
CA ALA A 548 18.22 22.84 8.42
C ALA A 548 16.76 22.97 7.97
N ASN A 549 15.86 22.18 8.56
CA ASN A 549 14.44 22.11 8.17
C ASN A 549 13.70 23.44 8.33
N ASN A 550 14.22 24.36 9.14
CA ASN A 550 13.63 25.65 9.47
C ASN A 550 14.30 26.88 8.81
N VAL A 551 15.07 26.68 7.73
CA VAL A 551 15.67 27.81 7.01
C VAL A 551 14.70 28.43 6.00
N ALA A 552 14.95 29.70 5.63
CA ALA A 552 14.24 30.33 4.54
C ALA A 552 14.39 29.49 3.25
N PRO A 553 13.31 29.27 2.47
CA PRO A 553 13.37 28.46 1.26
C PRO A 553 14.47 28.86 0.25
N THR A 554 14.85 30.14 0.22
CA THR A 554 15.98 30.64 -0.60
C THR A 554 17.32 30.01 -0.24
N ALA A 555 17.54 29.65 1.03
CA ALA A 555 18.76 28.98 1.48
C ALA A 555 18.80 27.51 1.04
N ALA A 556 17.63 26.91 0.80
CA ALA A 556 17.46 25.54 0.31
C ALA A 556 17.23 25.47 -1.21
N ALA A 557 17.33 26.58 -1.93
CA ALA A 557 16.94 26.67 -3.35
C ALA A 557 17.65 25.63 -4.23
N ASN A 558 18.96 25.44 -4.05
CA ASN A 558 19.76 24.55 -4.88
C ASN A 558 19.39 23.08 -4.65
N ILE A 559 19.33 22.67 -3.39
CA ILE A 559 18.97 21.29 -3.00
C ILE A 559 17.52 20.96 -3.36
N ILE A 560 16.60 21.91 -3.22
CA ILE A 560 15.20 21.74 -3.66
C ILE A 560 15.13 21.59 -5.18
N THR A 561 15.87 22.40 -5.94
CA THR A 561 15.88 22.32 -7.40
C THR A 561 16.47 20.99 -7.89
N ARG A 562 17.51 20.50 -7.21
CA ARG A 562 18.08 19.18 -7.48
C ARG A 562 17.04 18.08 -7.30
N GLY A 563 16.41 17.99 -6.13
CA GLY A 563 15.38 16.98 -5.89
C GLY A 563 14.15 17.14 -6.79
N ASP A 564 13.75 18.36 -7.14
CA ASP A 564 12.65 18.62 -8.09
C ASP A 564 12.94 18.04 -9.48
N ASN A 565 14.20 18.16 -9.93
CA ASN A 565 14.66 17.54 -11.18
C ASN A 565 14.64 16.01 -11.09
N TYR A 566 15.06 15.45 -9.96
CA TYR A 566 15.12 14.02 -9.76
C TYR A 566 13.74 13.37 -9.69
N VAL A 567 12.80 13.97 -8.95
CA VAL A 567 11.40 13.53 -8.88
C VAL A 567 10.77 13.50 -10.27
N ASP A 568 10.98 14.55 -11.08
CA ASP A 568 10.48 14.59 -12.45
C ASP A 568 11.07 13.48 -13.32
N ALA A 569 12.36 13.17 -13.16
CA ALA A 569 13.00 12.05 -13.85
C ALA A 569 12.39 10.70 -13.44
N LEU A 570 12.20 10.45 -12.14
CA LEU A 570 11.57 9.23 -11.61
C LEU A 570 10.13 9.08 -12.08
N VAL A 571 9.31 10.13 -11.96
CA VAL A 571 7.91 10.11 -12.38
C VAL A 571 7.82 9.82 -13.88
N LYS A 572 8.64 10.49 -14.72
CA LYS A 572 8.69 10.21 -16.16
C LYS A 572 9.14 8.79 -16.46
N LYS A 573 10.11 8.24 -15.72
CA LYS A 573 10.58 6.86 -15.86
C LYS A 573 9.43 5.87 -15.59
N ILE A 574 8.67 6.06 -14.50
CA ILE A 574 7.51 5.23 -14.17
C ILE A 574 6.41 5.37 -15.25
N GLN A 575 6.08 6.61 -15.64
CA GLN A 575 5.06 6.90 -16.65
C GLN A 575 5.38 6.34 -18.04
N ALA A 576 6.67 6.21 -18.36
CA ALA A 576 7.14 5.63 -19.60
C ALA A 576 7.04 4.08 -19.64
N SER A 577 6.88 3.42 -18.49
CA SER A 577 6.86 1.96 -18.38
C SER A 577 5.64 1.33 -19.09
N PRO A 578 5.75 0.07 -19.55
CA PRO A 578 4.61 -0.71 -20.04
C PRO A 578 3.48 -0.83 -19.00
N LEU A 579 3.86 -0.89 -17.72
CA LEU A 579 2.93 -1.02 -16.59
C LEU A 579 2.05 0.22 -16.43
N TRP A 580 2.61 1.43 -16.45
CA TRP A 580 1.82 2.66 -16.38
C TRP A 580 0.95 2.86 -17.62
N LYS A 581 1.49 2.55 -18.81
CA LYS A 581 0.79 2.70 -20.10
C LYS A 581 -0.36 1.73 -20.29
N ASN A 582 -0.48 0.70 -19.45
CA ASN A 582 -1.60 -0.24 -19.48
C ASN A 582 -2.79 0.34 -18.69
N PRO A 583 -3.86 0.83 -19.36
CA PRO A 583 -4.99 1.45 -18.66
C PRO A 583 -5.81 0.44 -17.84
N ALA A 584 -5.70 -0.86 -18.14
CA ALA A 584 -6.37 -1.91 -17.38
C ALA A 584 -5.67 -2.23 -16.06
N LYS A 585 -4.39 -1.85 -15.90
CA LYS A 585 -3.67 -1.90 -14.61
C LYS A 585 -3.87 -0.59 -13.86
N ARG A 586 -4.16 -0.68 -12.56
CA ARG A 586 -4.34 0.47 -11.68
C ARG A 586 -3.02 0.77 -10.98
N VAL A 587 -2.36 1.84 -11.40
CA VAL A 587 -1.03 2.21 -10.92
C VAL A 587 -1.08 3.64 -10.38
N ALA A 588 -0.50 3.85 -9.21
CA ALA A 588 -0.37 5.18 -8.64
C ALA A 588 1.07 5.48 -8.20
N ILE A 589 1.41 6.77 -8.26
CA ILE A 589 2.62 7.35 -7.68
C ILE A 589 2.18 8.27 -6.56
N VAL A 590 2.71 8.03 -5.38
CA VAL A 590 2.64 8.92 -4.21
C VAL A 590 3.94 9.69 -4.13
N LEU A 591 3.84 11.00 -4.05
CA LEU A 591 4.97 11.87 -3.70
C LEU A 591 4.75 12.34 -2.27
N MET A 592 5.70 12.06 -1.38
CA MET A 592 5.62 12.49 0.00
C MET A 592 6.98 12.82 0.59
N PHE A 593 6.96 13.48 1.73
CA PHE A 593 8.13 13.77 2.54
C PHE A 593 7.98 13.11 3.92
N ASP A 594 9.11 12.78 4.54
CA ASP A 594 9.17 12.18 5.87
C ASP A 594 8.73 13.18 6.97
N GLU A 595 9.09 14.46 6.84
CA GLU A 595 8.94 15.45 7.90
C GLU A 595 8.30 16.78 7.48
N GLY A 596 7.73 17.46 8.46
CA GLY A 596 7.35 18.88 8.40
C GLY A 596 8.39 19.77 9.10
N ASN A 597 7.96 20.91 9.65
CA ASN A 597 8.85 21.79 10.42
C ASN A 597 8.20 22.38 11.71
N ALA A 598 6.99 21.96 12.07
CA ALA A 598 6.36 22.39 13.32
C ALA A 598 6.91 21.58 14.51
N THR A 599 7.66 22.26 15.37
CA THR A 599 8.28 21.68 16.59
C THR A 599 7.59 22.08 17.89
N SER A 600 6.56 22.93 17.83
CA SER A 600 5.80 23.37 19.01
C SER A 600 4.35 23.65 18.67
N GLY A 601 3.50 23.67 19.71
CA GLY A 601 2.07 23.81 19.55
C GLY A 601 1.44 22.57 18.92
N PHE A 602 0.55 22.79 17.97
CA PHE A 602 -0.12 21.74 17.23
C PHE A 602 0.73 21.38 15.99
N ASN A 603 1.20 20.13 15.93
CA ASN A 603 2.17 19.69 14.92
C ASN A 603 1.87 18.30 14.34
N SER A 604 0.79 17.63 14.72
CA SER A 604 0.48 16.30 14.15
C SER A 604 -0.99 15.99 14.22
N CYS A 605 -1.43 15.04 13.41
CA CYS A 605 -2.75 14.44 13.53
C CYS A 605 -2.69 12.94 13.59
N CYS A 606 -3.86 12.44 13.97
CA CYS A 606 -4.37 11.12 13.66
C CYS A 606 -3.44 10.01 14.14
N GLY A 607 -3.72 9.51 15.34
CA GLY A 607 -2.93 8.50 16.02
C GLY A 607 -1.68 9.07 16.68
N TRP A 608 -1.55 10.39 16.84
CA TRP A 608 -0.39 11.01 17.49
C TRP A 608 -0.55 11.06 19.02
N ASN A 609 0.55 11.25 19.74
CA ASN A 609 0.56 11.41 21.19
C ASN A 609 0.13 12.85 21.59
N VAL A 610 -1.16 13.02 21.84
CA VAL A 610 -1.77 14.33 22.12
C VAL A 610 -1.06 15.05 23.27
N SER A 611 -0.63 16.29 23.02
CA SER A 611 0.05 17.17 23.98
C SER A 611 1.36 16.63 24.57
N ASN A 612 2.08 15.74 23.86
CA ASN A 612 3.31 15.12 24.37
C ASN A 612 3.11 14.41 25.71
N SER A 613 2.00 13.67 25.85
CA SER A 613 1.59 13.01 27.08
C SER A 613 2.74 12.19 27.70
N ALA A 614 2.95 12.40 29.00
CA ALA A 614 3.94 11.69 29.79
C ALA A 614 3.49 10.27 30.20
N VAL A 615 2.28 9.84 29.80
CA VAL A 615 1.69 8.55 30.18
C VAL A 615 1.27 7.68 28.99
N SER A 616 1.53 8.10 27.75
CA SER A 616 1.19 7.33 26.55
C SER A 616 1.89 5.97 26.52
N LYS A 617 1.15 4.94 26.06
CA LYS A 617 1.65 3.57 25.88
C LYS A 617 1.05 2.94 24.61
N PRO A 618 1.77 2.00 23.96
CA PRO A 618 1.20 1.23 22.87
C PRO A 618 0.20 0.21 23.39
N LEU A 619 -0.74 -0.20 22.53
CA LEU A 619 -1.74 -1.22 22.86
C LEU A 619 -1.53 -2.52 22.08
N VAL A 620 -1.70 -3.64 22.77
CA VAL A 620 -1.83 -4.96 22.16
C VAL A 620 -3.30 -5.32 22.08
N VAL A 621 -3.70 -5.91 20.95
CA VAL A 621 -5.01 -6.55 20.81
C VAL A 621 -4.77 -8.03 20.64
N ASP A 622 -5.36 -8.85 21.51
CA ASP A 622 -5.32 -10.29 21.35
C ASP A 622 -6.14 -10.69 20.11
N PRO A 623 -5.54 -11.33 19.08
CA PRO A 623 -6.24 -11.65 17.85
C PRO A 623 -7.32 -12.72 17.99
N LYS A 624 -7.35 -13.48 19.10
CA LYS A 624 -8.35 -14.51 19.38
C LYS A 624 -9.51 -13.98 20.21
N THR A 625 -9.21 -13.18 21.22
CA THR A 625 -10.22 -12.72 22.19
C THR A 625 -10.68 -11.28 21.95
N GLY A 626 -9.93 -10.49 21.18
CA GLY A 626 -10.15 -9.05 21.02
C GLY A 626 -9.79 -8.23 22.27
N ALA A 627 -9.23 -8.86 23.31
CA ALA A 627 -8.86 -8.16 24.53
C ALA A 627 -7.76 -7.12 24.27
N VAL A 628 -7.96 -5.91 24.77
CA VAL A 628 -7.02 -4.79 24.61
C VAL A 628 -6.26 -4.57 25.90
N THR A 629 -4.93 -4.60 25.81
CA THR A 629 -4.01 -4.38 26.95
C THR A 629 -2.90 -3.41 26.59
N VAL A 630 -2.24 -2.87 27.62
CA VAL A 630 -1.09 -1.98 27.46
C VAL A 630 0.19 -2.79 27.26
N ASP A 631 0.98 -2.43 26.24
CA ASP A 631 2.32 -2.97 26.06
C ASP A 631 3.35 -2.16 26.88
N ALA A 632 3.71 -2.69 28.03
CA ALA A 632 4.72 -2.07 28.89
C ALA A 632 6.17 -2.34 28.45
N SER A 633 6.39 -3.19 27.44
CA SER A 633 7.74 -3.58 27.00
C SER A 633 8.44 -2.49 26.18
N ILE A 634 7.69 -1.56 25.61
CA ILE A 634 8.22 -0.47 24.79
C ILE A 634 8.70 0.66 25.70
N ASN A 635 10.02 0.83 25.76
CA ASN A 635 10.63 1.94 26.48
C ASN A 635 10.53 3.23 25.65
N ASN A 636 10.75 4.38 26.29
CA ASN A 636 10.75 5.70 25.65
C ASN A 636 9.48 6.10 24.84
N TYR A 637 8.41 5.31 24.86
CA TYR A 637 7.23 5.53 24.04
C TYR A 637 6.55 6.90 24.25
N THR A 638 6.66 7.46 25.45
CA THR A 638 6.14 8.82 25.76
C THR A 638 6.88 9.93 25.03
N LYS A 639 8.07 9.64 24.49
CA LYS A 639 8.87 10.55 23.65
C LYS A 639 8.60 10.37 22.15
N GLY A 640 8.05 9.23 21.74
CA GLY A 640 7.65 8.97 20.35
C GLY A 640 6.28 9.51 19.99
N ASN A 641 5.96 9.41 18.70
CA ASN A 641 4.68 9.70 18.04
C ASN A 641 4.20 11.14 18.27
N ARG A 642 5.13 12.09 18.34
CA ARG A 642 4.85 13.51 18.65
C ARG A 642 4.58 14.38 17.43
N GLY A 643 4.84 13.84 16.24
CA GLY A 643 4.79 14.53 14.95
C GLY A 643 5.72 15.71 14.79
N HIS A 644 5.72 16.28 13.58
CA HIS A 644 6.67 17.31 13.18
C HIS A 644 6.13 18.33 12.17
N GLY A 645 4.81 18.51 12.10
CA GLY A 645 4.14 19.49 11.25
C GLY A 645 3.55 18.89 9.98
N GLN A 646 3.03 19.77 9.13
CA GLN A 646 2.43 19.38 7.87
C GLN A 646 3.46 19.24 6.75
N SER A 647 3.28 18.21 5.94
CA SER A 647 4.13 17.92 4.80
C SER A 647 3.34 17.62 3.53
N ILE A 648 4.05 17.56 2.41
CA ILE A 648 3.45 17.37 1.09
C ILE A 648 3.01 15.91 0.92
N PHE A 649 1.80 15.72 0.37
CA PHE A 649 1.32 14.43 -0.10
C PHE A 649 0.58 14.62 -1.43
N GLY A 650 1.16 14.10 -2.52
CA GLY A 650 0.60 14.15 -3.86
C GLY A 650 0.34 12.75 -4.42
N ILE A 651 -0.70 12.62 -5.23
CA ILE A 651 -1.11 11.36 -5.85
C ILE A 651 -1.28 11.58 -7.36
N LEU A 652 -0.61 10.73 -8.14
CA LEU A 652 -0.83 10.59 -9.57
C LEU A 652 -1.30 9.18 -9.85
N THR A 653 -2.28 9.02 -10.74
CA THR A 653 -2.79 7.72 -11.16
C THR A 653 -2.81 7.63 -12.68
N ASN A 654 -2.55 6.42 -13.21
CA ASN A 654 -2.65 6.15 -14.64
C ASN A 654 -4.10 6.02 -15.13
N GLN A 655 -5.07 6.08 -14.22
CA GLN A 655 -6.49 5.94 -14.52
C GLN A 655 -7.03 7.22 -15.15
N ALA A 656 -7.37 7.15 -16.43
CA ALA A 656 -7.85 8.31 -17.20
C ALA A 656 -9.17 8.89 -16.67
N GLY A 657 -10.02 8.02 -16.12
CA GLY A 657 -11.32 8.39 -15.53
C GLY A 657 -11.23 9.01 -14.14
N ALA A 658 -10.09 8.89 -13.45
CA ALA A 658 -9.94 9.33 -12.07
C ALA A 658 -10.13 10.85 -11.94
N PRO A 659 -10.65 11.33 -10.80
CA PRO A 659 -10.65 12.75 -10.49
C PRO A 659 -9.21 13.27 -10.40
N LYS A 660 -9.02 14.52 -10.82
CA LYS A 660 -7.75 15.24 -10.85
C LYS A 660 -7.96 16.64 -10.30
N GLY A 661 -6.94 17.18 -9.65
CA GLY A 661 -7.02 18.47 -8.97
C GLY A 661 -7.83 18.43 -7.68
N VAL A 662 -8.15 17.24 -7.15
CA VAL A 662 -8.80 17.13 -5.83
C VAL A 662 -7.80 17.56 -4.78
N SER A 663 -8.22 18.47 -3.92
CA SER A 663 -7.48 18.89 -2.73
C SER A 663 -8.32 18.49 -1.54
N ASP A 664 -7.83 17.48 -0.83
CA ASP A 664 -8.47 16.92 0.34
C ASP A 664 -7.95 17.64 1.59
N GLY A 665 -8.88 18.27 2.30
CA GLY A 665 -8.66 19.05 3.51
C GLY A 665 -8.56 18.22 4.78
N ASP A 666 -9.02 16.97 4.76
CA ASP A 666 -9.04 16.10 5.94
C ASP A 666 -7.64 15.90 6.52
N ALA A 667 -7.55 15.91 7.85
CA ALA A 667 -6.32 15.63 8.55
C ALA A 667 -5.91 14.15 8.39
N TYR A 668 -4.71 13.87 7.88
CA TYR A 668 -4.14 12.53 7.76
C TYR A 668 -2.68 12.48 8.22
N SER A 669 -2.16 11.30 8.52
CA SER A 669 -0.78 11.08 8.94
C SER A 669 -0.14 9.88 8.26
N HIS A 670 1.14 9.60 8.52
CA HIS A 670 1.78 8.34 8.09
C HIS A 670 0.97 7.10 8.54
N PHE A 671 0.38 7.11 9.74
CA PHE A 671 -0.48 6.02 10.21
C PHE A 671 -1.75 5.87 9.36
N SER A 672 -2.32 6.99 8.90
CA SER A 672 -3.49 7.00 8.01
C SER A 672 -3.14 6.45 6.63
N PHE A 673 -1.92 6.72 6.15
CA PHE A 673 -1.44 6.13 4.91
C PHE A 673 -1.19 4.62 5.05
N VAL A 674 -0.57 4.15 6.14
CA VAL A 674 -0.42 2.70 6.40
C VAL A 674 -1.76 1.99 6.53
N ARG A 675 -2.77 2.61 7.16
CA ARG A 675 -4.15 2.10 7.14
C ARG A 675 -4.68 1.97 5.72
N THR A 676 -4.54 3.04 4.94
CA THR A 676 -4.95 3.07 3.52
C THR A 676 -4.27 1.96 2.71
N LEU A 677 -2.99 1.68 2.93
CA LEU A 677 -2.27 0.58 2.28
C LEU A 677 -2.80 -0.80 2.70
N GLN A 678 -3.11 -0.98 3.98
CA GLN A 678 -3.73 -2.22 4.47
C GLN A 678 -5.10 -2.45 3.80
N ASP A 679 -5.92 -1.42 3.65
CA ASP A 679 -7.22 -1.54 2.97
C ASP A 679 -7.06 -1.74 1.45
N MET A 680 -6.19 -0.95 0.82
CA MET A 680 -5.91 -0.99 -0.62
C MET A 680 -5.44 -2.36 -1.07
N PHE A 681 -4.64 -3.05 -0.27
CA PHE A 681 -4.09 -4.37 -0.58
C PHE A 681 -4.78 -5.53 0.15
N GLN A 682 -5.85 -5.26 0.91
CA GLN A 682 -6.57 -6.25 1.72
C GLN A 682 -5.62 -7.02 2.67
N LEU A 683 -4.92 -6.28 3.53
CA LEU A 683 -4.03 -6.82 4.55
C LEU A 683 -4.69 -6.86 5.94
N ALA A 684 -5.86 -6.24 6.08
CA ALA A 684 -6.61 -6.14 7.32
C ALA A 684 -8.12 -6.31 7.06
N ASP A 685 -8.86 -6.58 8.13
CA ASP A 685 -10.32 -6.63 8.16
C ASP A 685 -10.85 -5.45 9.01
N PRO A 686 -11.54 -4.47 8.41
CA PRO A 686 -12.27 -3.37 9.07
C PRO A 686 -13.11 -3.74 10.31
N ALA A 687 -13.56 -4.99 10.45
CA ALA A 687 -14.32 -5.44 11.61
C ALA A 687 -13.47 -6.02 12.76
N VAL A 688 -12.17 -6.24 12.54
CA VAL A 688 -11.26 -6.92 13.48
C VAL A 688 -10.07 -6.02 13.79
N ASP A 689 -10.10 -5.31 14.93
CA ASP A 689 -9.05 -4.35 15.31
C ASP A 689 -7.64 -4.97 15.37
N ALA A 690 -7.54 -6.25 15.73
CA ALA A 690 -6.27 -6.98 15.80
C ALA A 690 -5.63 -7.27 14.44
N SER A 691 -6.39 -7.15 13.35
CA SER A 691 -5.87 -7.33 11.99
C SER A 691 -5.06 -6.13 11.49
N TYR A 692 -5.29 -4.96 12.08
CA TYR A 692 -4.57 -3.73 11.77
C TYR A 692 -3.27 -3.60 12.58
N MET A 693 -2.26 -2.99 11.97
CA MET A 693 -1.02 -2.57 12.62
C MET A 693 -1.26 -1.52 13.70
N ASN A 694 -0.26 -1.30 14.57
CA ASN A 694 -0.45 -0.73 15.90
C ASN A 694 -1.35 0.51 15.96
N ARG A 695 -0.89 1.70 15.55
CA ARG A 695 -1.74 2.91 15.59
C ARG A 695 -2.72 2.97 14.43
N SER A 696 -2.53 2.19 13.35
CA SER A 696 -3.48 2.18 12.23
C SER A 696 -4.89 1.73 12.64
N LYS A 697 -5.02 0.96 13.73
CA LYS A 697 -6.32 0.56 14.31
C LYS A 697 -6.99 1.64 15.16
N TYR A 698 -6.30 2.73 15.51
CA TYR A 698 -6.78 3.79 16.41
C TYR A 698 -7.80 4.70 15.72
N THR A 699 -8.88 4.09 15.23
CA THR A 699 -10.09 4.80 14.80
C THR A 699 -10.73 5.51 15.98
N GLU A 700 -11.60 6.48 15.71
CA GLU A 700 -12.32 7.21 16.74
C GLU A 700 -13.14 6.25 17.62
N LYS A 701 -13.78 5.26 16.99
CA LYS A 701 -14.51 4.19 17.68
C LYS A 701 -13.58 3.37 18.60
N PHE A 702 -12.41 2.99 18.11
CA PHE A 702 -11.45 2.20 18.88
C PHE A 702 -10.92 2.99 20.08
N ILE A 703 -10.54 4.26 19.87
CA ILE A 703 -10.07 5.15 20.94
C ILE A 703 -11.16 5.32 21.99
N ALA A 704 -12.40 5.65 21.59
CA ALA A 704 -13.51 5.86 22.51
C ALA A 704 -13.82 4.61 23.36
N ALA A 705 -13.75 3.42 22.76
CA ALA A 705 -13.97 2.15 23.45
C ALA A 705 -12.83 1.77 24.43
N ASN A 706 -11.61 2.27 24.18
CA ASN A 706 -10.41 1.90 24.93
C ASN A 706 -9.77 3.07 25.68
N ILE A 707 -10.51 4.16 25.92
CA ILE A 707 -9.98 5.42 26.43
C ILE A 707 -9.25 5.27 27.78
N LEU A 708 -9.65 4.30 28.61
CA LEU A 708 -9.00 4.02 29.90
C LEU A 708 -7.57 3.47 29.75
N ASN A 709 -7.28 2.81 28.62
CA ASN A 709 -5.94 2.33 28.27
C ASN A 709 -5.15 3.37 27.44
N LEU A 710 -5.81 4.46 27.07
CA LEU A 710 -5.32 5.49 26.16
C LEU A 710 -5.43 6.90 26.81
N PRO A 711 -4.86 7.09 28.02
CA PRO A 711 -5.00 8.33 28.78
C PRO A 711 -4.44 9.55 28.06
N GLU A 712 -3.59 9.39 27.04
CA GLU A 712 -3.13 10.49 26.19
C GLU A 712 -4.27 11.16 25.40
N TYR A 713 -5.34 10.45 25.07
CA TYR A 713 -6.50 11.02 24.36
C TYR A 713 -7.61 11.50 25.32
N ALA A 714 -7.44 11.28 26.63
CA ALA A 714 -8.46 11.64 27.62
C ALA A 714 -8.67 13.16 27.66
N GLY A 715 -9.93 13.58 27.50
CA GLY A 715 -10.29 15.00 27.50
C GLY A 715 -9.95 15.75 26.21
N SER A 716 -9.58 15.05 25.14
CA SER A 716 -9.48 15.68 23.82
C SER A 716 -10.80 16.32 23.41
N ALA A 717 -10.72 17.56 22.96
CA ALA A 717 -11.88 18.30 22.46
C ALA A 717 -12.28 17.88 21.03
N ASP A 718 -11.43 17.15 20.33
CA ASP A 718 -11.62 16.79 18.93
C ASP A 718 -11.13 15.37 18.66
N THR A 719 -11.97 14.41 19.04
CA THR A 719 -11.66 12.98 18.92
C THR A 719 -11.56 12.51 17.48
N HIS A 720 -12.19 13.21 16.54
CA HIS A 720 -12.08 12.91 15.12
C HIS A 720 -10.69 13.20 14.58
N PHE A 721 -10.16 14.38 14.94
CA PHE A 721 -8.83 14.80 14.56
C PHE A 721 -7.72 13.88 15.12
N ASP A 722 -7.94 13.31 16.30
CA ASP A 722 -7.00 12.40 16.94
C ASP A 722 -7.02 10.99 16.33
N ALA A 723 -8.06 10.63 15.60
CA ALA A 723 -8.27 9.29 15.09
C ALA A 723 -7.59 9.03 13.74
N VAL A 724 -7.05 7.82 13.59
CA VAL A 724 -6.56 7.31 12.31
C VAL A 724 -7.72 6.82 11.46
N ARG A 725 -7.73 7.21 10.18
CA ARG A 725 -8.74 6.80 9.20
C ARG A 725 -8.12 6.57 7.83
N ALA A 726 -8.81 5.80 7.00
CA ALA A 726 -8.39 5.62 5.61
C ALA A 726 -8.51 6.95 4.86
N ILE A 727 -7.61 7.20 3.90
CA ILE A 727 -7.59 8.41 3.09
C ILE A 727 -8.65 8.26 2.00
N ASN A 728 -9.92 8.27 2.38
CA ASN A 728 -11.05 8.02 1.47
C ASN A 728 -11.95 9.25 1.28
N HIS A 729 -11.69 10.32 2.05
CA HIS A 729 -12.46 11.54 2.08
C HIS A 729 -13.98 11.34 2.31
N ALA A 730 -14.35 10.30 3.07
CA ALA A 730 -15.76 9.96 3.35
C ALA A 730 -16.38 10.85 4.44
N TRP A 731 -15.56 11.36 5.36
CA TRP A 731 -16.04 12.28 6.39
C TRP A 731 -16.33 13.65 5.81
N GLN A 732 -17.52 14.18 6.14
CA GLN A 732 -17.92 15.52 5.73
C GLN A 732 -17.90 16.42 6.96
N ALA A 733 -16.90 17.29 7.03
CA ALA A 733 -16.77 18.23 8.14
C ALA A 733 -18.06 19.06 8.31
N PRO A 734 -18.65 19.11 9.52
CA PRO A 734 -19.84 19.93 9.76
C PRO A 734 -19.58 21.41 9.48
N ALA A 735 -20.58 22.16 9.01
CA ALA A 735 -20.40 23.53 8.53
C ALA A 735 -19.75 24.52 9.53
N SER A 736 -19.83 24.24 10.84
CA SER A 736 -19.20 25.02 11.91
C SER A 736 -17.83 24.50 12.34
N TYR A 737 -17.41 23.34 11.88
CA TYR A 737 -16.12 22.74 12.22
C TYR A 737 -15.00 23.47 11.48
N THR A 738 -13.99 23.91 12.22
CA THR A 738 -12.77 24.49 11.67
C THR A 738 -11.64 23.50 11.86
N GLN A 739 -11.06 23.02 10.76
CA GLN A 739 -9.96 22.07 10.80
C GLN A 739 -8.74 22.63 11.53
N LYS A 740 -8.02 21.78 12.27
CA LYS A 740 -6.75 22.17 12.87
C LYS A 740 -5.67 22.31 11.79
N GLN A 741 -4.74 23.23 12.01
CA GLN A 741 -3.60 23.47 11.13
C GLN A 741 -2.34 23.73 11.92
N SER A 742 -1.24 23.16 11.45
CA SER A 742 0.06 23.33 12.08
C SER A 742 0.58 24.76 11.87
N ALA A 743 1.44 25.19 12.79
CA ALA A 743 1.99 26.55 12.78
C ALA A 743 2.98 26.81 11.61
N ASP A 744 3.41 25.76 10.90
CA ASP A 744 4.37 25.82 9.81
C ASP A 744 3.72 25.90 8.41
N VAL A 745 2.40 26.12 8.35
CA VAL A 745 1.68 26.43 7.11
C VAL A 745 0.96 27.78 7.18
N ASN A 746 0.66 28.35 6.01
CA ASN A 746 -0.05 29.63 5.89
C ASN A 746 -1.38 29.50 5.13
N THR A 747 -1.76 28.29 4.73
CA THR A 747 -3.08 28.01 4.15
C THR A 747 -4.12 28.24 5.23
N PRO A 748 -5.23 28.97 4.98
CA PRO A 748 -6.30 29.12 5.97
C PRO A 748 -6.92 27.78 6.36
N ALA A 749 -7.37 27.66 7.62
CA ALA A 749 -8.08 26.46 8.09
C ALA A 749 -9.35 26.25 7.29
N GLN A 750 -9.55 25.03 6.81
CA GLN A 750 -10.77 24.62 6.13
C GLN A 750 -11.93 24.68 7.13
N ILE A 751 -13.03 25.32 6.74
CA ILE A 751 -14.25 25.43 7.54
C ILE A 751 -15.38 24.68 6.84
N GLY A 752 -15.95 23.70 7.54
CA GLY A 752 -16.91 22.78 6.96
C GLY A 752 -16.32 21.87 5.89
N ALA A 753 -17.20 21.08 5.28
CA ALA A 753 -16.84 20.10 4.26
C ALA A 753 -16.13 20.73 3.06
N ASP A 754 -15.32 19.92 2.39
CA ASP A 754 -14.63 20.33 1.18
C ASP A 754 -15.62 20.53 0.04
N ALA A 755 -15.30 21.44 -0.88
CA ALA A 755 -16.19 21.78 -1.99
C ALA A 755 -16.43 20.61 -2.96
N VAL A 756 -15.45 19.70 -3.08
CA VAL A 756 -15.44 18.63 -4.09
C VAL A 756 -15.74 17.25 -3.47
N GLN A 757 -15.57 17.08 -2.15
CA GLN A 757 -15.85 15.86 -1.37
C GLN A 757 -15.69 14.54 -2.14
N THR A 758 -14.57 14.40 -2.85
CA THR A 758 -14.27 13.27 -3.72
C THR A 758 -13.07 12.52 -3.17
N ASN A 759 -13.13 11.18 -3.18
CA ASN A 759 -12.01 10.35 -2.78
C ASN A 759 -10.81 10.53 -3.73
N VAL A 760 -9.66 10.89 -3.17
CA VAL A 760 -8.40 11.12 -3.92
C VAL A 760 -7.85 9.88 -4.64
N TRP A 761 -8.29 8.68 -4.25
CA TRP A 761 -7.92 7.41 -4.89
C TRP A 761 -8.94 6.91 -5.90
N ALA A 762 -10.09 7.56 -6.04
CA ALA A 762 -11.17 7.12 -6.91
C ALA A 762 -10.67 6.87 -8.35
N LEU A 763 -11.20 5.84 -8.98
CA LEU A 763 -10.78 5.43 -10.33
C LEU A 763 -11.60 6.12 -11.43
N THR A 764 -12.74 6.70 -11.04
CA THR A 764 -13.69 7.42 -11.88
C THR A 764 -14.22 8.64 -11.13
N LYS A 765 -14.48 9.74 -11.85
CA LYS A 765 -15.09 10.97 -11.34
C LYS A 765 -16.51 10.81 -10.84
#